data_AF-A0A3R8SAN7-F1
#
_entry.id   AF-A0A3R8SAN7-F1
#
_cell.length_a   1.000
_cell.length_b   1.000
_cell.length_c   1.000
_cell.angle_alpha   90.00
_cell.angle_beta   90.00
_cell.angle_gamma   90.00
#
_symmetry.space_group_name_H-M   'P 1'
#
loop_
_entity.id
_entity.type
_entity.pdbx_description
1 polymer ?
#
loop_
_entity_poly.entity_id
_entity_poly.type
_entity_poly.pdbx_seq_one_letter_code
_entity_poly.pdbx_strand_id
1 'polypeptide(L)'
;MKLNKITTYIGLALLSGGALAAPSTPSLDWKPQQYSFVEVNVDGNGSYKQLVKAKDVVNINIKWNAWSGAGGDNYKVYFDNMLVNQGTLTPGTKSGVVEFPYTKSGRHQLYLELCEGTVCARSAGKEIVIADTDGAHLDPLPMNVDPNNRNNGTIPGRVTGAYFVEWGIYGRNYDVTQIPAHNLSHILYGFIPICGPNESLKSIENGNSWRALQTACADSQDYEVVIHDPWAAVQKSMPGVDAKDPIRGVYSQLMALKQRYPELKILPSIGGWTLSDPFHGFTTKANRDTFVASVKQFLKTWKFYDGVDIDWEFPGGDGPNPDLGDPVNDGPAYVALMQELRAMLDQLEAETGRKYELTSAIGAGYDKIEDVDYQAAQQYMDYIFAMTYDFHGAWNNDTGHQTGIYCGSHLSTDECNGTGVDGNGNPRKGPAYTGDHAIQLLLQQGVQPSKLVMGVAMYGRGWEGVSDANTTISGNPMTAPGNGPLKGSTSEGVWEPGIMDYKAIAANAVGQSGNGVNGFEVGYDEQAQAAYVWNRSNGKLITYDSPRSVIAKGQYANTHQLAGLFGWEIDADNGDILNAMYDGLTAGDIPNRAPTIGLSGPINVTAGQSVNVSALAADADNDPLTYSWNAPAALVLSATNTASVSITAPSVTQQTSYDLSLTVNDGTVSTSKTVTVVVNPEGANEAPTVTPIANVTINEGDSTTITVNATDPEGAALSYDWSVPAELSVVSNNNTATLTASSVSADTTVTVTVTVSDGVNSVSSSFDVTVKDTAAQYPAWDSSAVYVGGDRVSHNGAQFEAKWWTRGEEPGTAGVWKRL
;
A
#
# COMPACT_ATOMS: atom_id res chain seq x y z
N MET A 1 -46.13 66.32 -99.91
CA MET A 1 -45.64 65.38 -100.94
C MET A 1 -46.45 64.09 -100.83
N LYS A 2 -47.09 63.67 -101.92
CA LYS A 2 -47.94 62.46 -102.01
C LYS A 2 -47.07 61.18 -101.87
N LEU A 3 -47.56 60.12 -101.20
CA LEU A 3 -48.05 58.86 -101.80
C LEU A 3 -48.12 57.69 -100.78
N ASN A 4 -49.32 57.10 -100.69
CA ASN A 4 -49.68 55.66 -100.70
C ASN A 4 -49.22 54.64 -99.64
N LYS A 5 -50.28 54.10 -98.97
CA LYS A 5 -50.76 52.70 -98.96
C LYS A 5 -50.50 51.79 -97.74
N ILE A 6 -51.62 51.12 -97.38
CA ILE A 6 -51.82 49.88 -96.61
C ILE A 6 -51.96 50.07 -95.08
N THR A 7 -53.18 49.82 -94.59
CA THR A 7 -53.41 49.50 -93.17
C THR A 7 -54.19 48.20 -93.07
N THR A 8 -53.49 47.20 -92.54
CA THR A 8 -53.92 45.84 -92.20
C THR A 8 -54.69 45.87 -90.87
N TYR A 9 -55.74 45.05 -90.76
CA TYR A 9 -56.43 44.77 -89.49
C TYR A 9 -55.48 44.12 -88.49
N ILE A 10 -55.27 44.73 -87.32
CA ILE A 10 -54.62 44.09 -86.16
C ILE A 10 -55.69 43.93 -85.08
N GLY A 11 -56.09 42.69 -84.83
CA GLY A 11 -56.75 42.31 -83.58
C GLY A 11 -55.72 42.28 -82.47
N LEU A 12 -55.85 43.17 -81.48
CA LEU A 12 -55.10 43.10 -80.24
C LEU A 12 -55.69 41.97 -79.38
N ALA A 13 -55.03 40.82 -79.37
CA ALA A 13 -55.23 39.82 -78.33
C ALA A 13 -54.56 40.31 -77.05
N LEU A 14 -55.36 40.69 -76.06
CA LEU A 14 -54.94 40.87 -74.67
C LEU A 14 -54.55 39.49 -74.12
N LEU A 15 -53.26 39.15 -74.18
CA LEU A 15 -52.69 38.08 -73.37
C LEU A 15 -52.63 38.59 -71.92
N SER A 16 -53.68 38.31 -71.16
CA SER A 16 -53.62 38.37 -69.70
C SER A 16 -52.69 37.24 -69.23
N GLY A 17 -51.40 37.54 -69.13
CA GLY A 17 -50.50 36.73 -68.31
C GLY A 17 -51.03 36.76 -66.89
N GLY A 18 -51.67 35.67 -66.44
CA GLY A 18 -52.08 35.53 -65.05
C GLY A 18 -50.82 35.64 -64.19
N ALA A 19 -50.69 36.74 -63.44
CA ALA A 19 -49.71 36.79 -62.37
C ALA A 19 -50.05 35.66 -61.39
N LEU A 20 -49.23 34.61 -61.34
CA LEU A 20 -49.32 33.61 -60.29
C LEU A 20 -49.11 34.35 -58.97
N ALA A 21 -50.17 34.47 -58.18
CA ALA A 21 -50.08 35.05 -56.85
C ALA A 21 -49.16 34.16 -56.01
N ALA A 22 -48.21 34.74 -55.29
CA ALA A 22 -47.34 33.96 -54.42
C ALA A 22 -48.20 33.15 -53.41
N PRO A 23 -47.81 31.92 -53.09
CA PRO A 23 -48.47 31.16 -52.04
C PRO A 23 -48.42 31.92 -50.71
N SER A 24 -49.32 31.59 -49.79
CA SER A 24 -49.37 32.19 -48.46
C SER A 24 -48.06 31.97 -47.71
N THR A 25 -47.63 32.98 -46.96
CA THR A 25 -46.56 32.82 -45.97
C THR A 25 -46.97 31.75 -44.93
N PRO A 26 -46.24 30.63 -44.80
CA PRO A 26 -46.53 29.64 -43.77
C PRO A 26 -46.28 30.21 -42.38
N SER A 27 -47.22 29.95 -41.47
CA SER A 27 -47.06 30.12 -40.04
C SER A 27 -46.75 28.75 -39.43
N LEU A 28 -45.63 28.66 -38.71
CA LEU A 28 -45.30 27.47 -37.93
C LEU A 28 -46.15 27.43 -36.66
N ASP A 29 -46.55 26.24 -36.21
CA ASP A 29 -47.26 26.05 -34.94
C ASP A 29 -46.44 26.60 -33.77
N TRP A 30 -47.10 27.00 -32.68
CA TRP A 30 -46.43 27.63 -31.54
C TRP A 30 -45.57 26.67 -30.72
N LYS A 31 -45.87 25.35 -30.72
CA LYS A 31 -45.17 24.36 -29.89
C LYS A 31 -43.65 24.34 -30.12
N PRO A 32 -42.82 24.25 -29.05
CA PRO A 32 -41.37 24.11 -29.18
C PRO A 32 -41.00 22.97 -30.13
N GLN A 33 -39.98 23.18 -30.94
CA GLN A 33 -39.45 22.16 -31.85
C GLN A 33 -38.26 21.51 -31.17
N GLN A 34 -38.54 20.58 -30.26
CA GLN A 34 -37.53 19.85 -29.50
C GLN A 34 -37.60 18.37 -29.85
N TYR A 35 -36.47 17.83 -30.27
CA TYR A 35 -36.30 16.45 -30.65
C TYR A 35 -35.03 15.91 -30.01
N SER A 36 -34.92 14.59 -29.87
CA SER A 36 -33.73 13.95 -29.33
C SER A 36 -33.51 12.55 -29.92
N PHE A 37 -32.26 12.20 -30.21
CA PHE A 37 -31.85 10.83 -30.49
C PHE A 37 -31.87 9.97 -29.23
N VAL A 38 -31.77 10.58 -28.05
CA VAL A 38 -31.93 9.90 -26.75
C VAL A 38 -33.00 10.61 -25.95
N GLU A 39 -34.19 10.01 -25.89
CA GLU A 39 -35.30 10.53 -25.13
C GLU A 39 -35.11 10.16 -23.65
N VAL A 40 -35.03 11.19 -22.81
CA VAL A 40 -34.99 11.05 -21.35
C VAL A 40 -36.33 11.49 -20.78
N ASN A 41 -36.95 10.63 -19.98
CA ASN A 41 -38.11 11.02 -19.19
C ASN A 41 -37.64 11.85 -17.98
N VAL A 42 -37.43 13.16 -18.19
CA VAL A 42 -36.85 14.08 -17.19
C VAL A 42 -37.67 14.25 -15.91
N ASP A 43 -38.97 13.99 -15.97
CA ASP A 43 -39.89 14.06 -14.81
C ASP A 43 -40.33 12.65 -14.34
N GLY A 44 -39.78 11.61 -14.95
CA GLY A 44 -40.12 10.22 -14.66
C GLY A 44 -39.34 9.63 -13.49
N ASN A 45 -39.85 8.52 -12.98
CA ASN A 45 -39.13 7.63 -12.08
C ASN A 45 -39.33 6.19 -12.58
N GLY A 46 -38.33 5.33 -12.41
CA GLY A 46 -38.40 3.94 -12.86
C GLY A 46 -37.04 3.38 -13.28
N SER A 47 -37.08 2.30 -14.04
CA SER A 47 -35.88 1.63 -14.54
C SER A 47 -35.14 2.47 -15.58
N TYR A 48 -33.87 2.14 -15.81
CA TYR A 48 -33.06 2.76 -16.84
C TYR A 48 -33.74 2.70 -18.22
N LYS A 49 -34.31 1.54 -18.61
CA LYS A 49 -34.97 1.35 -19.91
C LYS A 49 -36.33 2.05 -20.02
N GLN A 50 -36.99 2.37 -18.90
CA GLN A 50 -38.18 3.21 -18.89
C GLN A 50 -37.85 4.68 -19.07
N LEU A 51 -36.75 5.12 -18.45
CA LEU A 51 -36.31 6.51 -18.45
C LEU A 51 -35.57 6.92 -19.71
N VAL A 52 -34.80 6.01 -20.32
CA VAL A 52 -33.89 6.32 -21.44
C VAL A 52 -34.25 5.49 -22.66
N LYS A 53 -34.50 6.15 -23.79
CA LYS A 53 -34.79 5.50 -25.08
C LYS A 53 -33.95 6.11 -26.19
N ALA A 54 -33.00 5.34 -26.71
CA ALA A 54 -32.17 5.72 -27.84
C ALA A 54 -32.85 5.38 -29.19
N LYS A 55 -32.58 6.20 -30.20
CA LYS A 55 -33.05 6.06 -31.58
C LYS A 55 -31.90 6.38 -32.53
N ASP A 56 -31.83 5.67 -33.65
CA ASP A 56 -30.83 5.97 -34.70
C ASP A 56 -31.28 7.13 -35.62
N VAL A 57 -32.57 7.43 -35.64
CA VAL A 57 -33.19 8.45 -36.50
C VAL A 57 -34.25 9.20 -35.72
N VAL A 58 -34.25 10.52 -35.84
CA VAL A 58 -35.31 11.39 -35.34
C VAL A 58 -36.31 11.68 -36.46
N ASN A 59 -37.61 11.54 -36.19
CA ASN A 59 -38.64 11.97 -37.12
C ASN A 59 -39.06 13.41 -36.79
N ILE A 60 -38.68 14.34 -37.66
CA ILE A 60 -39.03 15.75 -37.55
C ILE A 60 -40.50 15.93 -37.93
N ASN A 61 -41.27 16.69 -37.15
CA ASN A 61 -42.70 16.91 -37.31
C ASN A 61 -43.03 18.42 -37.26
N ILE A 62 -43.13 19.04 -38.43
CA ILE A 62 -43.36 20.48 -38.55
C ILE A 62 -44.81 20.73 -38.90
N LYS A 63 -45.60 21.11 -37.89
CA LYS A 63 -46.97 21.56 -38.10
C LYS A 63 -47.01 23.01 -38.56
N TRP A 64 -47.79 23.28 -39.60
CA TRP A 64 -47.89 24.59 -40.22
C TRP A 64 -49.29 24.91 -40.70
N ASN A 65 -49.56 26.19 -40.92
CA ASN A 65 -50.80 26.69 -41.50
C ASN A 65 -50.59 27.97 -42.32
N ALA A 66 -51.45 28.20 -43.29
CA ALA A 66 -51.49 29.35 -44.19
C ALA A 66 -52.82 30.11 -43.95
N TRP A 67 -52.75 31.22 -43.21
CA TRP A 67 -53.95 31.93 -42.75
C TRP A 67 -54.70 32.66 -43.87
N SER A 68 -54.01 33.15 -44.90
CA SER A 68 -54.58 33.94 -46.00
C SER A 68 -54.04 33.49 -47.35
N GLY A 69 -54.82 32.75 -48.12
CA GLY A 69 -54.44 32.18 -49.44
C GLY A 69 -54.30 30.66 -49.42
N ALA A 70 -53.61 30.10 -50.42
CA ALA A 70 -53.28 28.67 -50.52
C ALA A 70 -51.80 28.44 -50.20
N GLY A 71 -51.47 27.26 -49.68
CA GLY A 71 -50.11 26.86 -49.34
C GLY A 71 -49.25 26.36 -50.50
N GLY A 72 -49.65 26.65 -51.75
CA GLY A 72 -48.93 26.18 -52.95
C GLY A 72 -49.12 24.69 -53.26
N ASP A 73 -48.25 24.17 -54.12
CA ASP A 73 -48.20 22.77 -54.58
C ASP A 73 -46.91 22.04 -54.12
N ASN A 74 -45.99 22.74 -53.47
CA ASN A 74 -44.74 22.20 -52.95
C ASN A 74 -44.32 22.88 -51.64
N TYR A 75 -43.49 22.18 -50.86
CA TYR A 75 -42.85 22.74 -49.66
C TYR A 75 -41.33 22.49 -49.66
N LYS A 76 -40.60 23.34 -48.94
CA LYS A 76 -39.17 23.17 -48.64
C LYS A 76 -38.88 23.51 -47.19
N VAL A 77 -38.10 22.67 -46.52
CA VAL A 77 -37.68 22.86 -45.12
C VAL A 77 -36.20 23.21 -45.11
N TYR A 78 -35.86 24.26 -44.37
CA TYR A 78 -34.49 24.71 -44.21
C TYR A 78 -34.09 24.74 -42.74
N PHE A 79 -32.88 24.29 -42.44
CA PHE A 79 -32.18 24.55 -41.18
C PHE A 79 -30.97 25.45 -41.50
N ASP A 80 -30.88 26.62 -40.86
CA ASP A 80 -29.81 27.61 -41.08
C ASP A 80 -29.61 27.98 -42.57
N ASN A 81 -30.72 28.12 -43.29
CA ASN A 81 -30.77 28.35 -44.75
C ASN A 81 -30.25 27.19 -45.62
N MET A 82 -29.89 26.05 -45.04
CA MET A 82 -29.59 24.83 -45.79
C MET A 82 -30.88 24.02 -46.00
N LEU A 83 -31.15 23.65 -47.26
CA LEU A 83 -32.29 22.81 -47.59
C LEU A 83 -32.09 21.40 -46.98
N VAL A 84 -32.98 21.00 -46.09
CA VAL A 84 -32.91 19.69 -45.41
C VAL A 84 -33.98 18.72 -45.86
N ASN A 85 -35.13 19.21 -46.35
CA ASN A 85 -36.19 18.37 -46.91
C ASN A 85 -37.05 19.17 -47.89
N GLN A 86 -37.69 18.49 -48.84
CA GLN A 86 -38.70 19.08 -49.73
C GLN A 86 -39.69 18.03 -50.20
N GLY A 87 -40.89 18.47 -50.58
CA GLY A 87 -41.91 17.57 -51.10
C GLY A 87 -43.07 18.32 -51.74
N THR A 88 -44.07 17.55 -52.16
CA THR A 88 -45.27 18.07 -52.82
C THR A 88 -46.41 18.25 -51.82
N LEU A 89 -47.33 19.16 -52.14
CA LEU A 89 -48.59 19.37 -51.44
C LEU A 89 -49.73 19.23 -52.44
N THR A 90 -50.88 18.73 -52.00
CA THR A 90 -52.10 18.83 -52.83
C THR A 90 -52.41 20.31 -53.06
N PRO A 91 -52.65 20.75 -54.31
CA PRO A 91 -53.00 22.14 -54.60
C PRO A 91 -54.18 22.61 -53.75
N GLY A 92 -54.04 23.79 -53.14
CA GLY A 92 -55.07 24.38 -52.27
C GLY A 92 -54.97 23.99 -50.79
N THR A 93 -53.99 23.16 -50.40
CA THR A 93 -53.70 22.85 -48.98
C THR A 93 -53.47 24.15 -48.19
N LYS A 94 -54.10 24.28 -47.01
CA LYS A 94 -53.98 25.47 -46.13
C LYS A 94 -53.34 25.19 -44.79
N SER A 95 -53.13 23.93 -44.45
CA SER A 95 -52.43 23.51 -43.24
C SER A 95 -51.97 22.08 -43.42
N GLY A 96 -50.99 21.67 -42.63
CA GLY A 96 -50.49 20.32 -42.69
C GLY A 96 -49.40 20.07 -41.68
N VAL A 97 -48.85 18.87 -41.77
CA VAL A 97 -47.67 18.44 -41.03
C VAL A 97 -46.67 17.95 -42.05
N VAL A 98 -45.46 18.50 -42.00
CA VAL A 98 -44.31 17.99 -42.77
C VAL A 98 -43.54 17.04 -41.86
N GLU A 99 -43.45 15.78 -42.28
CA GLU A 99 -42.73 14.73 -41.55
C GLU A 99 -41.58 14.19 -42.39
N PHE A 100 -40.39 14.07 -41.79
CA PHE A 100 -39.23 13.46 -42.46
C PHE A 100 -38.20 12.95 -41.44
N PRO A 101 -37.44 11.89 -41.79
CA PRO A 101 -36.35 11.40 -40.96
C PRO A 101 -35.15 12.36 -41.01
N TYR A 102 -34.45 12.50 -39.89
CA TYR A 102 -33.24 13.31 -39.77
C TYR A 102 -32.20 12.61 -38.88
N THR A 103 -30.93 12.72 -39.27
CA THR A 103 -29.81 11.95 -38.69
C THR A 103 -28.69 12.82 -38.13
N LYS A 104 -28.89 14.14 -38.06
CA LYS A 104 -27.92 15.07 -37.49
C LYS A 104 -28.51 15.77 -36.28
N SER A 105 -27.69 15.98 -35.27
CA SER A 105 -28.02 16.78 -34.09
C SER A 105 -27.59 18.23 -34.29
N GLY A 106 -28.11 19.12 -33.45
CA GLY A 106 -27.76 20.54 -33.46
C GLY A 106 -28.90 21.46 -33.03
N ARG A 107 -28.56 22.72 -32.84
CA ARG A 107 -29.51 23.83 -32.74
C ARG A 107 -29.52 24.60 -34.04
N HIS A 108 -30.70 24.83 -34.59
CA HIS A 108 -30.86 25.47 -35.89
C HIS A 108 -31.99 26.49 -35.88
N GLN A 109 -31.97 27.39 -36.87
CA GLN A 109 -33.13 28.15 -37.28
C GLN A 109 -33.89 27.41 -38.37
N LEU A 110 -35.09 26.94 -38.03
CA LEU A 110 -36.05 26.31 -38.93
C LEU A 110 -36.80 27.37 -39.74
N TYR A 111 -36.85 27.16 -41.06
CA TYR A 111 -37.73 27.85 -41.98
C TYR A 111 -38.53 26.85 -42.81
N LEU A 112 -39.80 27.17 -43.06
CA LEU A 112 -40.63 26.47 -44.04
C LEU A 112 -40.93 27.43 -45.20
N GLU A 113 -40.73 26.96 -46.42
CA GLU A 113 -41.20 27.63 -47.62
C GLU A 113 -42.36 26.84 -48.22
N LEU A 114 -43.39 27.58 -48.63
CA LEU A 114 -44.46 27.09 -49.49
C LEU A 114 -44.24 27.66 -50.88
N CYS A 115 -44.33 26.83 -51.91
CA CYS A 115 -44.01 27.21 -53.29
C CYS A 115 -45.18 26.87 -54.24
N GLU A 116 -45.36 27.71 -55.25
CA GLU A 116 -46.19 27.45 -56.44
C GLU A 116 -45.32 27.69 -57.68
N GLY A 117 -44.91 26.60 -58.34
CA GLY A 117 -43.87 26.66 -59.37
C GLY A 117 -42.53 27.16 -58.82
N THR A 118 -42.04 28.30 -59.32
CA THR A 118 -40.75 28.91 -58.90
C THR A 118 -40.91 30.00 -57.84
N VAL A 119 -42.15 30.38 -57.50
CA VAL A 119 -42.44 31.45 -56.54
C VAL A 119 -42.69 30.82 -55.17
N CYS A 120 -41.93 31.24 -54.16
CA CYS A 120 -42.03 30.71 -52.80
C CYS A 120 -42.25 31.82 -51.77
N ALA A 121 -42.94 31.49 -50.67
CA ALA A 121 -43.09 32.34 -49.50
C ALA A 121 -42.54 31.61 -48.26
N ARG A 122 -41.67 32.28 -47.49
CA ARG A 122 -40.95 31.70 -46.35
C ARG A 122 -41.56 32.13 -45.01
N SER A 123 -41.65 31.21 -44.05
CA SER A 123 -42.05 31.50 -42.67
C SER A 123 -41.09 32.46 -41.96
N ALA A 124 -41.52 33.02 -40.83
CA ALA A 124 -40.57 33.50 -39.84
C ALA A 124 -39.66 32.35 -39.37
N GLY A 125 -38.43 32.68 -38.99
CA GLY A 125 -37.50 31.71 -38.41
C GLY A 125 -38.00 31.24 -37.05
N LYS A 126 -37.80 29.96 -36.75
CA LYS A 126 -38.13 29.36 -35.46
C LYS A 126 -36.98 28.47 -34.99
N GLU A 127 -36.64 28.55 -33.71
CA GLU A 127 -35.64 27.64 -33.14
C GLU A 127 -36.13 26.18 -33.18
N ILE A 128 -35.21 25.30 -33.58
CA ILE A 128 -35.34 23.85 -33.48
C ILE A 128 -34.10 23.28 -32.79
N VAL A 129 -34.34 22.39 -31.82
CA VAL A 129 -33.30 21.65 -31.09
C VAL A 129 -33.44 20.18 -31.44
N ILE A 130 -32.35 19.59 -31.92
CA ILE A 130 -32.25 18.15 -32.20
C ILE A 130 -31.09 17.64 -31.35
N ALA A 131 -31.40 17.19 -30.15
CA ALA A 131 -30.40 16.77 -29.17
C ALA A 131 -29.83 15.38 -29.48
N ASP A 132 -28.55 15.20 -29.17
CA ASP A 132 -27.85 13.92 -29.19
C ASP A 132 -26.75 13.95 -28.15
N THR A 133 -26.30 12.77 -27.75
CA THR A 133 -25.41 12.59 -26.59
C THR A 133 -23.95 12.83 -26.90
N ASP A 134 -23.62 13.27 -28.11
CA ASP A 134 -22.31 13.85 -28.46
C ASP A 134 -22.21 15.32 -28.03
N GLY A 135 -23.33 15.95 -27.68
CA GLY A 135 -23.38 17.35 -27.27
C GLY A 135 -23.36 18.36 -28.42
N ALA A 136 -23.51 17.96 -29.68
CA ALA A 136 -23.43 18.91 -30.81
C ALA A 136 -24.53 19.98 -30.84
N HIS A 137 -25.54 19.85 -29.98
CA HIS A 137 -26.60 20.83 -29.75
C HIS A 137 -26.31 21.77 -28.57
N LEU A 138 -25.20 21.60 -27.86
CA LEU A 138 -24.81 22.35 -26.68
C LEU A 138 -23.67 23.33 -27.03
N ASP A 139 -23.69 24.49 -26.38
CA ASP A 139 -22.54 25.38 -26.37
C ASP A 139 -21.43 24.82 -25.46
N PRO A 140 -20.16 25.20 -25.67
CA PRO A 140 -19.08 24.88 -24.74
C PRO A 140 -19.41 25.27 -23.30
N LEU A 141 -19.22 24.35 -22.35
CA LEU A 141 -19.60 24.56 -20.94
C LEU A 141 -18.92 25.80 -20.33
N PRO A 142 -19.66 26.71 -19.70
CA PRO A 142 -19.08 27.76 -18.85
C PRO A 142 -18.46 27.14 -17.60
N MET A 143 -17.19 27.42 -17.34
CA MET A 143 -16.44 26.84 -16.21
C MET A 143 -16.46 27.75 -14.98
N ASN A 144 -16.47 27.15 -13.80
CA ASN A 144 -16.39 27.76 -12.46
C ASN A 144 -15.34 27.02 -11.61
N VAL A 145 -14.12 26.91 -12.13
CA VAL A 145 -13.00 26.22 -11.49
C VAL A 145 -12.42 27.08 -10.37
N ASP A 146 -12.05 26.46 -9.25
CA ASP A 146 -11.33 27.15 -8.17
C ASP A 146 -10.03 27.78 -8.73
N PRO A 147 -9.81 29.10 -8.54
CA PRO A 147 -8.65 29.80 -9.09
C PRO A 147 -7.29 29.32 -8.57
N ASN A 148 -7.24 28.51 -7.51
CA ASN A 148 -6.01 27.85 -7.08
C ASN A 148 -5.52 26.82 -8.10
N ASN A 149 -6.40 26.25 -8.93
CA ASN A 149 -6.01 25.43 -10.07
C ASN A 149 -5.31 26.29 -11.12
N ARG A 150 -4.02 26.04 -11.36
CA ARG A 150 -3.25 26.78 -12.37
C ARG A 150 -3.72 26.41 -13.78
N ASN A 151 -3.51 27.29 -14.74
CA ASN A 151 -3.81 27.01 -16.15
C ASN A 151 -2.56 26.48 -16.86
N ASN A 152 -2.18 25.24 -16.53
CA ASN A 152 -0.95 24.62 -17.02
C ASN A 152 -1.15 23.89 -18.37
N GLY A 153 -2.37 23.42 -18.63
CA GLY A 153 -2.67 22.57 -19.77
C GLY A 153 -2.30 21.10 -19.52
N THR A 154 -2.53 20.25 -20.52
CA THR A 154 -2.11 18.84 -20.48
C THR A 154 -0.66 18.67 -20.93
N ILE A 155 -0.01 17.60 -20.45
CA ILE A 155 1.35 17.25 -20.83
C ILE A 155 1.27 16.26 -22.01
N PRO A 156 1.80 16.61 -23.21
CA PRO A 156 1.70 15.73 -24.37
C PRO A 156 2.29 14.34 -24.12
N GLY A 157 1.53 13.29 -24.43
CA GLY A 157 1.95 11.90 -24.28
C GLY A 157 2.00 11.40 -22.83
N ARG A 158 1.50 12.17 -21.86
CA ARG A 158 1.36 11.74 -20.47
C ARG A 158 -0.10 11.73 -20.05
N VAL A 159 -0.45 10.79 -19.20
CA VAL A 159 -1.76 10.72 -18.54
C VAL A 159 -1.74 11.64 -17.31
N THR A 160 -2.71 12.53 -17.26
CA THR A 160 -3.16 13.24 -16.06
C THR A 160 -4.66 12.97 -15.94
N GLY A 161 -5.02 11.99 -15.12
CA GLY A 161 -6.41 11.53 -14.95
C GLY A 161 -7.00 11.93 -13.61
N ALA A 162 -8.32 11.95 -13.49
CA ALA A 162 -8.98 12.01 -12.18
C ALA A 162 -10.37 11.38 -12.23
N TYR A 163 -10.80 10.82 -11.11
CA TYR A 163 -12.18 10.38 -10.93
C TYR A 163 -13.08 11.56 -10.59
N PHE A 164 -14.22 11.62 -11.26
CA PHE A 164 -15.36 12.47 -10.91
C PHE A 164 -16.53 11.58 -10.51
N VAL A 165 -17.11 11.83 -9.33
CA VAL A 165 -18.17 10.99 -8.78
C VAL A 165 -19.58 11.54 -8.98
N GLU A 166 -20.51 10.68 -9.38
CA GLU A 166 -21.92 10.99 -9.66
C GLU A 166 -22.60 11.70 -8.47
N TRP A 167 -22.33 11.24 -7.25
CA TRP A 167 -22.91 11.80 -6.02
C TRP A 167 -22.24 13.09 -5.54
N GLY A 168 -21.16 13.54 -6.21
CA GLY A 168 -20.42 14.76 -5.86
C GLY A 168 -21.28 16.03 -5.90
N ILE A 169 -22.35 16.01 -6.70
CA ILE A 169 -23.27 17.14 -6.84
C ILE A 169 -24.20 17.37 -5.64
N TYR A 170 -24.22 16.46 -4.67
CA TYR A 170 -25.06 16.55 -3.47
C TYR A 170 -24.37 17.34 -2.36
N GLY A 171 -24.08 16.70 -1.22
CA GLY A 171 -23.48 17.37 -0.06
C GLY A 171 -22.11 17.97 -0.35
N ARG A 172 -21.32 17.30 -1.20
CA ARG A 172 -20.01 17.78 -1.67
C ARG A 172 -20.12 19.05 -2.52
N ASN A 173 -21.29 19.30 -3.12
CA ASN A 173 -21.60 20.47 -3.93
C ASN A 173 -20.57 20.74 -5.04
N TYR A 174 -20.09 19.68 -5.67
CA TYR A 174 -19.09 19.70 -6.72
C TYR A 174 -19.68 19.15 -8.02
N ASP A 175 -19.79 20.02 -9.03
CA ASP A 175 -20.33 19.68 -10.35
C ASP A 175 -19.28 19.86 -11.45
N VAL A 176 -19.63 19.47 -12.68
CA VAL A 176 -18.69 19.43 -13.81
C VAL A 176 -18.09 20.79 -14.15
N THR A 177 -18.81 21.89 -13.88
CA THR A 177 -18.27 23.25 -14.12
C THR A 177 -17.04 23.55 -13.24
N GLN A 178 -16.88 22.84 -12.13
CA GLN A 178 -15.80 23.05 -11.16
C GLN A 178 -14.55 22.20 -11.48
N ILE A 179 -14.67 21.22 -12.39
CA ILE A 179 -13.54 20.36 -12.78
C ILE A 179 -12.48 21.20 -13.51
N PRO A 180 -11.21 21.20 -13.08
CA PRO A 180 -10.08 21.84 -13.76
C PRO A 180 -9.67 21.07 -15.04
N ALA A 181 -10.62 20.82 -15.94
CA ALA A 181 -10.51 19.90 -17.07
C ALA A 181 -9.44 20.32 -18.10
N HIS A 182 -9.01 21.58 -18.13
CA HIS A 182 -7.90 22.02 -18.97
C HIS A 182 -6.55 21.41 -18.55
N ASN A 183 -6.42 20.94 -17.30
CA ASN A 183 -5.24 20.24 -16.79
C ASN A 183 -5.38 18.70 -16.86
N LEU A 184 -6.52 18.19 -17.32
CA LEU A 184 -6.81 16.76 -17.36
C LEU A 184 -6.80 16.23 -18.78
N SER A 185 -6.22 15.04 -18.93
CA SER A 185 -6.31 14.22 -20.14
C SER A 185 -7.48 13.24 -20.10
N HIS A 186 -7.83 12.74 -18.89
CA HIS A 186 -8.87 11.75 -18.68
C HIS A 186 -9.74 12.14 -17.49
N ILE A 187 -11.05 11.96 -17.63
CA ILE A 187 -12.02 11.93 -16.52
C ILE A 187 -12.62 10.52 -16.48
N LEU A 188 -12.52 9.88 -15.32
CA LEU A 188 -13.15 8.59 -15.04
C LEU A 188 -14.44 8.88 -14.25
N TYR A 189 -15.59 8.57 -14.83
CA TYR A 189 -16.90 8.85 -14.23
C TYR A 189 -17.31 7.70 -13.30
N GLY A 190 -17.23 7.94 -12.00
CA GLY A 190 -17.57 6.99 -10.95
C GLY A 190 -19.04 7.14 -10.49
N PHE A 191 -19.89 6.11 -10.49
CA PHE A 191 -19.66 4.78 -11.07
C PHE A 191 -20.91 4.29 -11.80
N ILE A 192 -20.67 3.44 -12.79
CA ILE A 192 -21.69 2.74 -13.55
C ILE A 192 -21.88 1.34 -12.95
N PRO A 193 -23.06 1.02 -12.39
CA PRO A 193 -23.32 -0.29 -11.80
C PRO A 193 -23.64 -1.35 -12.85
N ILE A 194 -23.47 -2.61 -12.45
CA ILE A 194 -23.90 -3.80 -13.19
C ILE A 194 -25.12 -4.40 -12.46
N CYS A 195 -26.21 -4.66 -13.19
CA CYS A 195 -27.38 -5.33 -12.62
C CYS A 195 -27.05 -6.76 -12.19
N GLY A 196 -27.68 -7.23 -11.11
CA GLY A 196 -27.43 -8.56 -10.55
C GLY A 196 -27.04 -8.51 -9.06
N PRO A 197 -26.27 -9.49 -8.56
CA PRO A 197 -25.85 -9.55 -7.15
C PRO A 197 -25.06 -8.31 -6.76
N ASN A 198 -25.53 -7.53 -5.78
CA ASN A 198 -24.90 -6.28 -5.33
C ASN A 198 -25.07 -6.13 -3.81
N GLU A 199 -24.75 -7.16 -3.05
CA GLU A 199 -24.97 -7.20 -1.60
C GLU A 199 -24.08 -6.18 -0.87
N SER A 200 -22.86 -5.95 -1.36
CA SER A 200 -21.93 -4.93 -0.85
C SER A 200 -22.55 -3.54 -0.74
N LEU A 201 -23.45 -3.19 -1.67
CA LEU A 201 -24.10 -1.89 -1.73
C LEU A 201 -25.11 -1.65 -0.60
N LYS A 202 -25.52 -2.70 0.14
CA LYS A 202 -26.43 -2.56 1.30
C LYS A 202 -25.79 -1.83 2.47
N SER A 203 -24.46 -1.80 2.54
CA SER A 203 -23.71 -1.04 3.54
C SER A 203 -23.91 0.49 3.37
N ILE A 204 -24.21 0.94 2.15
CA ILE A 204 -24.30 2.35 1.80
C ILE A 204 -25.69 2.91 2.10
N GLU A 205 -25.73 4.01 2.84
CA GLU A 205 -26.95 4.77 3.18
C GLU A 205 -28.08 3.89 3.75
N ASN A 206 -27.75 2.93 4.63
CA ASN A 206 -28.71 1.97 5.19
C ASN A 206 -29.51 1.24 4.08
N GLY A 207 -28.80 0.83 3.01
CA GLY A 207 -29.36 0.13 1.86
C GLY A 207 -30.22 0.99 0.93
N ASN A 208 -30.16 2.33 1.05
CA ASN A 208 -30.82 3.21 0.09
C ASN A 208 -30.19 3.09 -1.31
N SER A 209 -28.86 3.11 -1.39
CA SER A 209 -28.13 2.96 -2.64
C SER A 209 -28.46 1.64 -3.35
N TRP A 210 -28.53 0.53 -2.61
CA TRP A 210 -28.97 -0.76 -3.14
C TRP A 210 -30.39 -0.74 -3.71
N ARG A 211 -31.36 -0.12 -3.00
CA ARG A 211 -32.75 0.00 -3.48
C ARG A 211 -32.88 0.88 -4.73
N ALA A 212 -32.04 1.93 -4.84
CA ALA A 212 -31.96 2.74 -6.05
C ALA A 212 -31.51 1.88 -7.25
N LEU A 213 -30.46 1.08 -7.07
CA LEU A 213 -29.98 0.15 -8.09
C LEU A 213 -31.05 -0.89 -8.49
N GLN A 214 -31.77 -1.47 -7.52
CA GLN A 214 -32.89 -2.39 -7.82
C GLN A 214 -33.96 -1.72 -8.70
N THR A 215 -34.24 -0.43 -8.48
CA THR A 215 -35.18 0.33 -9.31
C THR A 215 -34.63 0.53 -10.71
N ALA A 216 -33.37 0.97 -10.83
CA ALA A 216 -32.69 1.17 -12.11
C ALA A 216 -32.65 -0.12 -12.96
N CYS A 217 -32.46 -1.27 -12.32
CA CYS A 217 -32.36 -2.58 -12.96
C CYS A 217 -33.68 -3.28 -13.29
N ALA A 218 -34.85 -2.74 -12.91
CA ALA A 218 -36.11 -3.52 -12.93
C ALA A 218 -36.53 -4.09 -14.30
N ASP A 219 -36.12 -3.47 -15.42
CA ASP A 219 -36.36 -3.96 -16.79
C ASP A 219 -35.07 -4.42 -17.50
N SER A 220 -33.97 -4.51 -16.76
CA SER A 220 -32.67 -4.96 -17.24
C SER A 220 -32.44 -6.42 -16.88
N GLN A 221 -31.66 -7.11 -17.71
CA GLN A 221 -31.18 -8.45 -17.37
C GLN A 221 -30.00 -8.32 -16.40
N ASP A 222 -29.82 -9.30 -15.52
CA ASP A 222 -28.57 -9.44 -14.77
C ASP A 222 -27.37 -9.39 -15.73
N TYR A 223 -26.32 -8.73 -15.26
CA TYR A 223 -25.08 -8.40 -15.96
C TYR A 223 -25.18 -7.31 -17.03
N GLU A 224 -26.32 -6.63 -17.21
CA GLU A 224 -26.38 -5.38 -17.99
C GLU A 224 -25.95 -4.17 -17.16
N VAL A 225 -25.28 -3.19 -17.78
CA VAL A 225 -25.00 -1.89 -17.16
C VAL A 225 -26.22 -0.97 -17.17
N VAL A 226 -26.37 -0.17 -16.10
CA VAL A 226 -27.39 0.89 -15.98
C VAL A 226 -26.79 2.15 -15.35
N ILE A 227 -27.53 3.25 -15.33
CA ILE A 227 -27.19 4.43 -14.53
C ILE A 227 -27.70 4.20 -13.10
N HIS A 228 -26.87 4.47 -12.08
CA HIS A 228 -27.24 4.27 -10.68
C HIS A 228 -28.26 5.32 -10.22
N ASP A 229 -27.94 6.60 -10.42
CA ASP A 229 -28.78 7.73 -10.06
C ASP A 229 -29.18 8.55 -11.31
N PRO A 230 -30.29 8.20 -11.98
CA PRO A 230 -30.80 8.94 -13.12
C PRO A 230 -31.10 10.41 -12.80
N TRP A 231 -31.42 10.74 -11.55
CA TRP A 231 -31.69 12.12 -11.18
C TRP A 231 -30.43 12.96 -11.34
N ALA A 232 -29.32 12.53 -10.76
CA ALA A 232 -28.02 13.19 -10.91
C ALA A 232 -27.54 13.18 -12.36
N ALA A 233 -27.57 12.01 -13.01
CA ALA A 233 -26.97 11.80 -14.32
C ALA A 233 -27.68 12.56 -15.44
N VAL A 234 -29.02 12.49 -15.53
CA VAL A 234 -29.76 12.89 -16.75
C VAL A 234 -31.00 13.76 -16.53
N GLN A 235 -31.47 13.98 -15.28
CA GLN A 235 -32.72 14.71 -15.02
C GLN A 235 -32.54 16.06 -14.34
N LYS A 236 -31.59 16.18 -13.40
CA LYS A 236 -31.39 17.39 -12.59
C LYS A 236 -30.99 18.57 -13.47
N SER A 237 -31.62 19.73 -13.26
CA SER A 237 -31.16 20.96 -13.89
C SER A 237 -29.82 21.37 -13.30
N MET A 238 -28.78 21.39 -14.13
CA MET A 238 -27.41 21.74 -13.75
C MET A 238 -27.02 23.13 -14.26
N PRO A 239 -26.08 23.83 -13.59
CA PRO A 239 -25.58 25.11 -14.09
C PRO A 239 -24.82 24.94 -15.41
N GLY A 240 -24.81 25.99 -16.22
CA GLY A 240 -24.05 26.04 -17.48
C GLY A 240 -24.71 25.36 -18.70
N VAL A 241 -25.85 24.69 -18.52
CA VAL A 241 -26.64 24.05 -19.59
C VAL A 241 -28.11 24.51 -19.55
N ASP A 242 -28.83 24.46 -20.68
CA ASP A 242 -30.22 24.94 -20.75
C ASP A 242 -31.17 23.97 -20.01
N ALA A 243 -31.85 24.48 -18.98
CA ALA A 243 -32.83 23.71 -18.21
C ALA A 243 -34.02 23.21 -19.06
N LYS A 244 -34.23 23.74 -20.27
CA LYS A 244 -35.28 23.30 -21.20
C LYS A 244 -34.83 22.19 -22.14
N ASP A 245 -33.57 21.76 -22.08
CA ASP A 245 -33.07 20.71 -22.94
C ASP A 245 -33.65 19.34 -22.60
N PRO A 246 -33.80 18.47 -23.63
CA PRO A 246 -34.37 17.14 -23.45
C PRO A 246 -33.45 16.18 -22.68
N ILE A 247 -32.18 16.53 -22.49
CA ILE A 247 -31.20 15.79 -21.70
C ILE A 247 -30.56 16.77 -20.70
N ARG A 248 -30.58 16.44 -19.41
CA ARG A 248 -30.08 17.29 -18.33
C ARG A 248 -29.01 16.55 -17.53
N GLY A 249 -28.88 16.90 -16.25
CA GLY A 249 -27.98 16.27 -15.30
C GLY A 249 -26.51 16.48 -15.63
N VAL A 250 -25.68 15.72 -14.92
CA VAL A 250 -24.23 15.72 -15.08
C VAL A 250 -23.83 15.32 -16.51
N TYR A 251 -24.57 14.42 -17.17
CA TYR A 251 -24.25 13.97 -18.52
C TYR A 251 -24.36 15.10 -19.53
N SER A 252 -25.35 15.99 -19.40
CA SER A 252 -25.45 17.19 -20.23
C SER A 252 -24.26 18.13 -20.02
N GLN A 253 -23.79 18.30 -18.77
CA GLN A 253 -22.58 19.07 -18.52
C GLN A 253 -21.31 18.41 -19.10
N LEU A 254 -21.16 17.08 -19.02
CA LEU A 254 -20.02 16.36 -19.62
C LEU A 254 -20.03 16.46 -21.15
N MET A 255 -21.20 16.39 -21.79
CA MET A 255 -21.36 16.66 -23.22
C MET A 255 -20.89 18.08 -23.59
N ALA A 256 -21.34 19.09 -22.85
CA ALA A 256 -20.91 20.47 -23.05
C ALA A 256 -19.42 20.69 -22.72
N LEU A 257 -18.87 19.93 -21.77
CA LEU A 257 -17.46 19.93 -21.44
C LEU A 257 -16.62 19.40 -22.60
N LYS A 258 -17.07 18.33 -23.29
CA LYS A 258 -16.44 17.84 -24.52
C LYS A 258 -16.49 18.86 -25.66
N GLN A 259 -17.55 19.66 -25.76
CA GLN A 259 -17.59 20.78 -26.73
C GLN A 259 -16.52 21.85 -26.41
N ARG A 260 -16.14 22.01 -25.13
CA ARG A 260 -15.09 22.91 -24.69
C ARG A 260 -13.68 22.32 -24.84
N TYR A 261 -13.51 21.06 -24.46
CA TYR A 261 -12.24 20.34 -24.47
C TYR A 261 -12.39 19.05 -25.29
N PRO A 262 -12.36 19.13 -26.64
CA PRO A 262 -12.67 17.98 -27.50
C PRO A 262 -11.67 16.82 -27.38
N GLU A 263 -10.42 17.11 -26.99
CA GLU A 263 -9.36 16.11 -26.80
C GLU A 263 -9.44 15.37 -25.46
N LEU A 264 -10.20 15.89 -24.48
CA LEU A 264 -10.39 15.27 -23.17
C LEU A 264 -11.05 13.90 -23.35
N LYS A 265 -10.51 12.86 -22.71
CA LYS A 265 -11.14 11.53 -22.67
C LYS A 265 -12.07 11.45 -21.48
N ILE A 266 -13.31 11.00 -21.69
CA ILE A 266 -14.24 10.72 -20.61
C ILE A 266 -14.60 9.23 -20.70
N LEU A 267 -14.32 8.47 -19.64
CA LEU A 267 -14.61 7.04 -19.59
C LEU A 267 -15.63 6.78 -18.47
N PRO A 268 -16.67 5.96 -18.70
CA PRO A 268 -17.48 5.43 -17.62
C PRO A 268 -16.65 4.39 -16.87
N SER A 269 -16.44 4.60 -15.57
CA SER A 269 -15.88 3.58 -14.70
C SER A 269 -17.00 2.66 -14.22
N ILE A 270 -16.87 1.38 -14.54
CA ILE A 270 -17.85 0.35 -14.20
C ILE A 270 -17.34 -0.44 -12.99
N GLY A 271 -18.12 -0.44 -11.91
CA GLY A 271 -17.75 -1.09 -10.66
C GLY A 271 -17.32 -0.10 -9.59
N GLY A 272 -16.10 -0.25 -9.11
CA GLY A 272 -15.60 0.34 -7.88
C GLY A 272 -15.92 -0.54 -6.66
N TRP A 273 -15.38 -0.18 -5.50
CA TRP A 273 -15.48 -0.94 -4.24
C TRP A 273 -16.87 -1.59 -4.03
N THR A 274 -17.95 -0.81 -3.98
CA THR A 274 -19.28 -1.32 -3.57
C THR A 274 -20.15 -1.91 -4.69
N LEU A 275 -19.68 -1.89 -5.94
CA LEU A 275 -20.43 -2.32 -7.13
C LEU A 275 -19.72 -3.45 -7.90
N SER A 276 -18.72 -4.08 -7.29
CA SER A 276 -17.91 -5.11 -7.92
C SER A 276 -18.48 -6.53 -7.83
N ASP A 277 -19.48 -6.78 -6.96
CA ASP A 277 -20.07 -8.11 -6.73
C ASP A 277 -20.42 -8.87 -8.04
N PRO A 278 -21.05 -8.25 -9.08
CA PRO A 278 -21.39 -8.96 -10.31
C PRO A 278 -20.20 -9.48 -11.12
N PHE A 279 -19.01 -8.90 -10.97
CA PHE A 279 -17.82 -9.33 -11.71
C PHE A 279 -17.41 -10.75 -11.36
N HIS A 280 -17.62 -11.22 -10.13
CA HIS A 280 -17.33 -12.60 -9.74
C HIS A 280 -18.22 -13.63 -10.47
N GLY A 281 -19.32 -13.18 -11.09
CA GLY A 281 -20.12 -13.99 -12.02
C GLY A 281 -19.48 -14.19 -13.40
N PHE A 282 -18.39 -13.48 -13.73
CA PHE A 282 -17.79 -13.46 -15.06
C PHE A 282 -16.88 -14.63 -15.38
N THR A 283 -16.63 -15.52 -14.41
CA THR A 283 -16.12 -16.87 -14.69
C THR A 283 -17.03 -17.63 -15.68
N THR A 284 -18.31 -17.26 -15.73
CA THR A 284 -19.26 -17.73 -16.75
C THR A 284 -19.29 -16.78 -17.95
N LYS A 285 -18.84 -17.27 -19.13
CA LYS A 285 -18.79 -16.48 -20.37
C LYS A 285 -20.13 -15.84 -20.78
N ALA A 286 -21.26 -16.52 -20.57
CA ALA A 286 -22.58 -15.96 -20.94
C ALA A 286 -22.92 -14.66 -20.18
N ASN A 287 -22.40 -14.51 -18.96
CA ASN A 287 -22.56 -13.29 -18.17
C ASN A 287 -21.70 -12.16 -18.77
N ARG A 288 -20.45 -12.46 -19.15
CA ARG A 288 -19.60 -11.52 -19.89
C ARG A 288 -20.18 -11.11 -21.23
N ASP A 289 -20.75 -12.04 -21.99
CA ASP A 289 -21.39 -11.74 -23.28
C ASP A 289 -22.56 -10.75 -23.12
N THR A 290 -23.37 -10.93 -22.07
CA THR A 290 -24.46 -9.99 -21.72
C THR A 290 -23.90 -8.62 -21.36
N PHE A 291 -22.88 -8.61 -20.49
CA PHE A 291 -22.22 -7.39 -20.07
C PHE A 291 -21.61 -6.60 -21.23
N VAL A 292 -20.75 -7.23 -22.03
CA VAL A 292 -20.07 -6.61 -23.18
C VAL A 292 -21.07 -6.06 -24.19
N ALA A 293 -22.18 -6.77 -24.46
CA ALA A 293 -23.24 -6.28 -25.32
C ALA A 293 -23.94 -5.03 -24.75
N SER A 294 -24.19 -5.02 -23.42
CA SER A 294 -24.79 -3.87 -22.75
C SER A 294 -23.86 -2.65 -22.75
N VAL A 295 -22.55 -2.83 -22.57
CA VAL A 295 -21.54 -1.76 -22.67
C VAL A 295 -21.51 -1.18 -24.08
N LYS A 296 -21.54 -2.03 -25.12
CA LYS A 296 -21.66 -1.54 -26.52
C LYS A 296 -22.88 -0.64 -26.70
N GLN A 297 -24.04 -1.09 -26.21
CA GLN A 297 -25.28 -0.31 -26.31
C GLN A 297 -25.21 0.98 -25.48
N PHE A 298 -24.56 0.95 -24.32
CA PHE A 298 -24.35 2.11 -23.47
C PHE A 298 -23.51 3.18 -24.17
N LEU A 299 -22.38 2.80 -24.78
CA LEU A 299 -21.50 3.72 -25.53
C LEU A 299 -22.14 4.27 -26.81
N LYS A 300 -23.02 3.49 -27.46
CA LYS A 300 -23.86 4.00 -28.57
C LYS A 300 -24.90 5.00 -28.11
N THR A 301 -25.43 4.82 -26.89
CA THR A 301 -26.43 5.69 -26.29
C THR A 301 -25.80 6.98 -25.77
N TRP A 302 -24.63 6.92 -25.15
CA TRP A 302 -23.95 8.04 -24.49
C TRP A 302 -22.64 8.38 -25.21
N LYS A 303 -22.76 9.09 -26.34
CA LYS A 303 -21.66 9.28 -27.30
C LYS A 303 -20.52 10.15 -26.79
N PHE A 304 -20.70 10.94 -25.74
CA PHE A 304 -19.62 11.74 -25.14
C PHE A 304 -18.54 10.87 -24.47
N TYR A 305 -18.83 9.62 -24.11
CA TYR A 305 -17.84 8.68 -23.60
C TYR A 305 -16.91 8.19 -24.70
N ASP A 306 -15.62 8.06 -24.38
CA ASP A 306 -14.50 7.74 -25.28
C ASP A 306 -13.90 6.36 -25.03
N GLY A 307 -14.55 5.51 -24.24
CA GLY A 307 -14.00 4.22 -23.86
C GLY A 307 -14.80 3.56 -22.75
N VAL A 308 -14.17 2.63 -22.06
CA VAL A 308 -14.69 2.02 -20.83
C VAL A 308 -13.54 1.74 -19.87
N ASP A 309 -13.80 2.00 -18.59
CA ASP A 309 -12.90 1.71 -17.49
C ASP A 309 -13.54 0.63 -16.61
N ILE A 310 -12.77 -0.40 -16.24
CA ILE A 310 -13.25 -1.55 -15.46
C ILE A 310 -12.60 -1.53 -14.08
N ASP A 311 -13.40 -1.32 -13.05
CA ASP A 311 -12.91 -1.25 -11.68
C ASP A 311 -13.49 -2.45 -10.90
N TRP A 312 -12.96 -3.64 -11.20
CA TRP A 312 -13.29 -4.85 -10.44
C TRP A 312 -12.41 -4.92 -9.20
N GLU A 313 -13.05 -4.76 -8.03
CA GLU A 313 -12.42 -4.79 -6.72
C GLU A 313 -12.87 -6.01 -5.87
N PHE A 314 -12.18 -7.16 -5.91
CA PHE A 314 -11.03 -7.51 -6.77
C PHE A 314 -11.14 -8.93 -7.33
N PRO A 315 -10.56 -9.24 -8.51
CA PRO A 315 -10.29 -10.61 -8.90
C PRO A 315 -9.57 -11.34 -7.77
N GLY A 316 -10.05 -12.53 -7.38
CA GLY A 316 -9.48 -13.31 -6.28
C GLY A 316 -10.11 -13.07 -4.91
N GLY A 317 -10.79 -11.93 -4.70
CA GLY A 317 -11.55 -11.64 -3.49
C GLY A 317 -11.06 -10.39 -2.74
N ASP A 318 -11.26 -10.37 -1.41
CA ASP A 318 -10.90 -9.26 -0.51
C ASP A 318 -11.54 -7.89 -0.84
N GLY A 319 -12.59 -7.90 -1.67
CA GLY A 319 -13.51 -6.78 -1.82
C GLY A 319 -14.45 -6.63 -0.61
N PRO A 320 -15.47 -5.76 -0.68
CA PRO A 320 -16.39 -5.54 0.44
C PRO A 320 -17.28 -6.74 0.77
N ASN A 321 -17.47 -7.66 -0.18
CA ASN A 321 -18.18 -8.90 0.05
C ASN A 321 -17.20 -10.04 0.36
N PRO A 322 -17.05 -10.47 1.62
CA PRO A 322 -16.10 -11.52 2.00
C PRO A 322 -16.48 -12.92 1.50
N ASP A 323 -17.71 -13.10 0.98
CA ASP A 323 -18.18 -14.38 0.44
C ASP A 323 -17.84 -14.55 -1.06
N LEU A 324 -17.23 -13.54 -1.69
CA LEU A 324 -16.85 -13.53 -3.11
C LEU A 324 -15.34 -13.53 -3.29
N GLY A 325 -14.88 -14.09 -4.43
CA GLY A 325 -13.48 -14.23 -4.77
C GLY A 325 -13.10 -15.65 -5.17
N ASP A 326 -12.47 -15.81 -6.33
CA ASP A 326 -11.90 -17.08 -6.80
C ASP A 326 -10.50 -16.82 -7.39
N PRO A 327 -9.42 -16.99 -6.59
CA PRO A 327 -8.04 -16.75 -7.04
C PRO A 327 -7.61 -17.61 -8.24
N VAL A 328 -8.34 -18.69 -8.55
CA VAL A 328 -8.01 -19.57 -9.67
C VAL A 328 -8.72 -19.12 -10.95
N ASN A 329 -9.98 -18.70 -10.85
CA ASN A 329 -10.83 -18.47 -12.03
C ASN A 329 -11.08 -16.99 -12.35
N ASP A 330 -10.97 -16.09 -11.38
CA ASP A 330 -11.24 -14.67 -11.58
C ASP A 330 -10.18 -14.01 -12.48
N GLY A 331 -8.88 -14.33 -12.30
CA GLY A 331 -7.80 -13.84 -13.16
C GLY A 331 -8.00 -14.18 -14.65
N PRO A 332 -8.19 -15.46 -15.02
CA PRO A 332 -8.53 -15.84 -16.39
C PRO A 332 -9.82 -15.19 -16.91
N ALA A 333 -10.83 -15.01 -16.05
CA ALA A 333 -12.06 -14.32 -16.42
C ALA A 333 -11.84 -12.83 -16.70
N TYR A 334 -11.00 -12.16 -15.92
CA TYR A 334 -10.58 -10.78 -16.11
C TYR A 334 -9.85 -10.61 -17.47
N VAL A 335 -8.88 -11.47 -17.79
CA VAL A 335 -8.18 -11.44 -19.08
C VAL A 335 -9.15 -11.63 -20.25
N ALA A 336 -10.07 -12.60 -20.13
CA ALA A 336 -11.09 -12.85 -21.15
C ALA A 336 -12.04 -11.66 -21.31
N LEU A 337 -12.43 -11.01 -20.22
CA LEU A 337 -13.25 -9.80 -20.23
C LEU A 337 -12.56 -8.69 -21.02
N MET A 338 -11.29 -8.40 -20.75
CA MET A 338 -10.53 -7.35 -21.46
C MET A 338 -10.42 -7.65 -22.96
N GLN A 339 -10.17 -8.92 -23.31
CA GLN A 339 -10.15 -9.36 -24.70
C GLN A 339 -11.50 -9.14 -25.41
N GLU A 340 -12.60 -9.52 -24.76
CA GLU A 340 -13.95 -9.42 -25.31
C GLU A 340 -14.41 -7.95 -25.43
N LEU A 341 -14.09 -7.12 -24.44
CA LEU A 341 -14.33 -5.67 -24.48
C LEU A 341 -13.53 -4.99 -25.60
N ARG A 342 -12.24 -5.29 -25.75
CA ARG A 342 -11.42 -4.72 -26.83
C ARG A 342 -11.97 -5.05 -28.21
N ALA A 343 -12.36 -6.32 -28.42
CA ALA A 343 -13.00 -6.73 -29.68
C ALA A 343 -14.32 -6.00 -29.93
N MET A 344 -15.11 -5.73 -28.88
CA MET A 344 -16.34 -4.95 -28.98
C MET A 344 -16.05 -3.48 -29.32
N LEU A 345 -15.06 -2.86 -28.68
CA LEU A 345 -14.66 -1.48 -28.95
C LEU A 345 -14.11 -1.33 -30.37
N ASP A 346 -13.34 -2.29 -30.88
CA ASP A 346 -12.84 -2.28 -32.27
C ASP A 346 -13.99 -2.29 -33.29
N GLN A 347 -15.10 -2.97 -32.99
CA GLN A 347 -16.31 -2.88 -33.82
C GLN A 347 -16.92 -1.48 -33.76
N LEU A 348 -16.99 -0.85 -32.59
CA LEU A 348 -17.47 0.52 -32.45
C LEU A 348 -16.56 1.52 -33.18
N GLU A 349 -15.23 1.33 -33.14
CA GLU A 349 -14.30 2.15 -33.93
C GLU A 349 -14.59 2.02 -35.43
N ALA A 350 -14.82 0.81 -35.93
CA ALA A 350 -15.18 0.58 -37.33
C ALA A 350 -16.54 1.18 -37.71
N GLU A 351 -17.53 1.13 -36.81
CA GLU A 351 -18.87 1.68 -37.02
C GLU A 351 -18.90 3.22 -37.00
N THR A 352 -18.10 3.84 -36.13
CA THR A 352 -18.19 5.29 -35.83
C THR A 352 -17.04 6.12 -36.39
N GLY A 353 -15.91 5.48 -36.72
CA GLY A 353 -14.66 6.17 -37.07
C GLY A 353 -13.95 6.83 -35.88
N ARG A 354 -14.45 6.64 -34.65
CA ARG A 354 -13.82 7.13 -33.41
C ARG A 354 -12.76 6.17 -32.92
N LYS A 355 -11.97 6.63 -31.95
CA LYS A 355 -11.08 5.80 -31.14
C LYS A 355 -11.66 5.62 -29.75
N TYR A 356 -11.61 4.39 -29.25
CA TYR A 356 -12.12 4.02 -27.95
C TYR A 356 -11.04 3.38 -27.09
N GLU A 357 -10.89 3.86 -25.87
CA GLU A 357 -9.92 3.36 -24.89
C GLU A 357 -10.55 2.26 -24.01
N LEU A 358 -9.73 1.28 -23.61
CA LEU A 358 -10.05 0.29 -22.59
C LEU A 358 -9.06 0.42 -21.44
N THR A 359 -9.56 0.72 -20.24
CA THR A 359 -8.73 0.87 -19.05
C THR A 359 -9.28 0.04 -17.89
N SER A 360 -8.52 -0.05 -16.81
CA SER A 360 -8.97 -0.61 -15.54
C SER A 360 -8.16 -0.03 -14.40
N ALA A 361 -8.82 0.28 -13.28
CA ALA A 361 -8.16 0.44 -12.00
C ALA A 361 -8.01 -0.89 -11.25
N ILE A 362 -6.82 -1.11 -10.69
CA ILE A 362 -6.44 -2.39 -10.08
C ILE A 362 -5.87 -2.21 -8.68
N GLY A 363 -6.06 -3.23 -7.84
CA GLY A 363 -5.47 -3.29 -6.50
C GLY A 363 -3.93 -3.28 -6.56
N ALA A 364 -3.30 -2.55 -5.64
CA ALA A 364 -1.86 -2.36 -5.57
C ALA A 364 -1.17 -3.20 -4.47
N GLY A 365 -1.86 -4.18 -3.89
CA GLY A 365 -1.29 -5.18 -2.99
C GLY A 365 -0.68 -6.34 -3.77
N TYR A 366 0.38 -6.98 -3.24
CA TYR A 366 1.00 -8.13 -3.89
C TYR A 366 0.01 -9.29 -4.12
N ASP A 367 -0.86 -9.50 -3.14
CA ASP A 367 -1.93 -10.49 -3.07
C ASP A 367 -3.11 -10.18 -4.01
N LYS A 368 -3.18 -8.95 -4.54
CA LYS A 368 -4.13 -8.59 -5.61
C LYS A 368 -3.50 -8.74 -6.99
N ILE A 369 -2.21 -8.40 -7.08
CA ILE A 369 -1.45 -8.44 -8.33
C ILE A 369 -1.16 -9.89 -8.76
N GLU A 370 -0.97 -10.82 -7.81
CA GLU A 370 -0.66 -12.22 -8.12
C GLU A 370 -1.84 -13.01 -8.71
N ASP A 371 -3.08 -12.57 -8.49
CA ASP A 371 -4.30 -13.26 -8.91
C ASP A 371 -4.68 -12.99 -10.38
N VAL A 372 -3.98 -12.08 -11.07
CA VAL A 372 -4.24 -11.74 -12.48
C VAL A 372 -2.93 -11.74 -13.27
N ASP A 373 -2.94 -12.41 -14.43
CA ASP A 373 -1.88 -12.29 -15.43
C ASP A 373 -2.03 -10.97 -16.20
N TYR A 374 -1.43 -9.90 -15.67
CA TYR A 374 -1.45 -8.60 -16.33
C TYR A 374 -0.59 -8.56 -17.61
N GLN A 375 0.35 -9.49 -17.79
CA GLN A 375 1.08 -9.62 -19.04
C GLN A 375 0.17 -10.00 -20.20
N ALA A 376 -0.80 -10.87 -19.94
CA ALA A 376 -1.84 -11.24 -20.88
C ALA A 376 -2.91 -10.14 -21.01
N ALA A 377 -3.40 -9.58 -19.91
CA ALA A 377 -4.47 -8.58 -19.93
C ALA A 377 -4.06 -7.28 -20.66
N GLN A 378 -2.84 -6.78 -20.43
CA GLN A 378 -2.39 -5.49 -20.98
C GLN A 378 -2.44 -5.42 -22.50
N GLN A 379 -2.47 -6.55 -23.21
CA GLN A 379 -2.48 -6.60 -24.67
C GLN A 379 -3.73 -5.95 -25.25
N TYR A 380 -4.79 -5.89 -24.45
CA TYR A 380 -6.11 -5.36 -24.82
C TYR A 380 -6.38 -3.97 -24.25
N MET A 381 -5.56 -3.53 -23.30
CA MET A 381 -5.81 -2.31 -22.52
C MET A 381 -4.91 -1.16 -22.98
N ASP A 382 -5.42 0.06 -22.94
CA ASP A 382 -4.65 1.28 -23.19
C ASP A 382 -3.86 1.67 -21.93
N TYR A 383 -4.53 1.70 -20.77
CA TYR A 383 -3.93 2.05 -19.48
C TYR A 383 -4.40 1.14 -18.34
N ILE A 384 -3.55 0.99 -17.33
CA ILE A 384 -3.80 0.35 -16.05
C ILE A 384 -3.61 1.43 -14.97
N PHE A 385 -4.68 1.79 -14.28
CA PHE A 385 -4.68 2.74 -13.18
C PHE A 385 -4.36 2.00 -11.87
N ALA A 386 -3.09 1.99 -11.46
CA ALA A 386 -2.68 1.29 -10.25
C ALA A 386 -3.14 2.09 -9.01
N MET A 387 -4.05 1.52 -8.21
CA MET A 387 -4.61 2.17 -7.03
C MET A 387 -3.61 2.19 -5.87
N THR A 388 -2.53 2.95 -6.03
CA THR A 388 -1.41 3.06 -5.08
C THR A 388 -1.76 3.96 -3.89
N TYR A 389 -2.91 3.69 -3.28
CA TYR A 389 -3.47 4.31 -2.09
C TYR A 389 -4.24 3.22 -1.31
N ASP A 390 -4.84 3.58 -0.18
CA ASP A 390 -5.55 2.62 0.69
C ASP A 390 -4.70 1.46 1.23
N PHE A 391 -3.37 1.66 1.33
CA PHE A 391 -2.48 0.67 1.95
C PHE A 391 -2.73 0.49 3.45
N HIS A 392 -3.13 1.58 4.11
CA HIS A 392 -3.45 1.61 5.53
C HIS A 392 -4.67 2.51 5.77
N GLY A 393 -5.48 2.16 6.77
CA GLY A 393 -6.68 2.90 7.11
C GLY A 393 -7.37 2.38 8.36
N ALA A 394 -8.43 3.07 8.77
CA ALA A 394 -9.10 2.82 10.05
C ALA A 394 -10.04 1.61 10.09
N TRP A 395 -9.95 0.70 9.10
CA TRP A 395 -10.54 -0.63 9.20
C TRP A 395 -9.85 -1.48 10.30
N ASN A 396 -8.62 -1.13 10.68
CA ASN A 396 -7.94 -1.63 11.87
C ASN A 396 -7.24 -0.47 12.62
N ASN A 397 -6.48 -0.78 13.67
CA ASN A 397 -5.74 0.21 14.47
C ASN A 397 -4.24 0.28 14.13
N ASP A 398 -3.82 -0.40 13.05
CA ASP A 398 -2.42 -0.44 12.62
C ASP A 398 -2.15 0.79 11.75
N THR A 399 -1.46 1.76 12.32
CA THR A 399 -1.12 3.02 11.64
C THR A 399 -0.03 2.77 10.59
N GLY A 400 -0.02 3.58 9.54
CA GLY A 400 0.93 3.47 8.44
C GLY A 400 0.65 4.50 7.36
N HIS A 401 1.48 4.52 6.33
CA HIS A 401 1.33 5.46 5.21
C HIS A 401 0.34 4.89 4.18
N GLN A 402 -0.81 5.55 3.98
CA GLN A 402 -1.85 4.98 3.11
C GLN A 402 -1.49 4.98 1.62
N THR A 403 -0.53 5.80 1.19
CA THR A 403 -0.23 6.07 -0.23
C THR A 403 1.25 6.38 -0.48
N GLY A 404 2.13 5.95 0.43
CA GLY A 404 3.57 6.15 0.31
C GLY A 404 4.14 5.45 -0.92
N ILE A 405 5.14 6.07 -1.55
CA ILE A 405 5.83 5.46 -2.70
C ILE A 405 6.63 4.25 -2.22
N TYR A 406 7.35 4.38 -1.12
CA TYR A 406 8.25 3.34 -0.62
C TYR A 406 7.92 2.92 0.81
N CYS A 407 8.58 1.87 1.31
CA CYS A 407 8.48 1.45 2.70
C CYS A 407 8.92 2.58 3.64
N GLY A 408 8.08 2.92 4.61
CA GLY A 408 8.38 3.97 5.56
C GLY A 408 9.36 3.57 6.65
N SER A 409 9.89 4.60 7.31
CA SER A 409 10.82 4.48 8.44
C SER A 409 10.25 3.74 9.66
N HIS A 410 8.94 3.47 9.67
CA HIS A 410 8.25 2.69 10.70
C HIS A 410 8.36 1.17 10.47
N LEU A 411 8.67 0.72 9.25
CA LEU A 411 8.77 -0.69 8.90
C LEU A 411 10.20 -1.19 9.06
N SER A 412 10.34 -2.42 9.55
CA SER A 412 11.63 -3.12 9.48
C SER A 412 11.96 -3.55 8.05
N THR A 413 13.23 -3.84 7.76
CA THR A 413 13.64 -4.39 6.45
C THR A 413 12.92 -5.70 6.13
N ASP A 414 12.75 -6.58 7.13
CA ASP A 414 12.03 -7.83 6.94
C ASP A 414 10.54 -7.59 6.62
N GLU A 415 9.94 -6.63 7.29
CA GLU A 415 8.55 -6.26 7.04
C GLU A 415 8.34 -5.65 5.66
N CYS A 416 9.21 -4.73 5.26
CA CYS A 416 9.19 -4.17 3.92
C CYS A 416 9.27 -5.26 2.85
N ASN A 417 10.23 -6.17 2.97
CA ASN A 417 10.47 -7.22 1.98
C ASN A 417 9.49 -8.40 2.08
N GLY A 418 8.60 -8.42 3.08
CA GLY A 418 7.70 -9.54 3.29
C GLY A 418 8.38 -10.81 3.81
N THR A 419 9.54 -10.67 4.44
CA THR A 419 10.30 -11.76 5.06
C THR A 419 10.05 -11.84 6.58
N GLY A 420 10.54 -12.91 7.21
CA GLY A 420 10.38 -13.12 8.66
C GLY A 420 8.93 -13.37 9.08
N VAL A 421 8.58 -12.89 10.28
CA VAL A 421 7.27 -13.13 10.90
C VAL A 421 6.57 -11.83 11.33
N ASP A 422 5.24 -11.81 11.27
CA ASP A 422 4.36 -10.72 11.72
C ASP A 422 4.36 -10.56 13.26
N GLY A 423 3.61 -9.58 13.77
CA GLY A 423 3.48 -9.32 15.22
C GLY A 423 2.88 -10.47 16.03
N ASN A 424 2.25 -11.44 15.36
CA ASN A 424 1.68 -12.66 15.96
C ASN A 424 2.61 -13.88 15.80
N GLY A 425 3.78 -13.72 15.17
CA GLY A 425 4.73 -14.79 14.91
C GLY A 425 4.41 -15.65 13.67
N ASN A 426 3.45 -15.26 12.82
CA ASN A 426 3.17 -15.97 11.57
C ASN A 426 4.11 -15.50 10.45
N PRO A 427 4.54 -16.38 9.54
CA PRO A 427 5.30 -15.96 8.37
C PRO A 427 4.57 -14.89 7.55
N ARG A 428 5.28 -13.82 7.18
CA ARG A 428 4.75 -12.84 6.21
C ARG A 428 4.51 -13.52 4.87
N LYS A 429 3.44 -13.10 4.20
CA LYS A 429 2.95 -13.72 2.96
C LYS A 429 3.44 -13.02 1.70
N GLY A 430 3.89 -11.77 1.82
CA GLY A 430 4.41 -10.98 0.72
C GLY A 430 4.90 -9.61 1.18
N PRO A 431 5.45 -8.80 0.27
CA PRO A 431 6.03 -7.50 0.58
C PRO A 431 4.99 -6.52 1.13
N ALA A 432 5.46 -5.51 1.87
CA ALA A 432 4.59 -4.46 2.40
C ALA A 432 3.88 -3.70 1.27
N TYR A 433 2.69 -3.17 1.55
CA TYR A 433 1.93 -2.39 0.58
C TYR A 433 2.54 -1.00 0.39
N THR A 434 3.10 -0.76 -0.80
CA THR A 434 3.72 0.51 -1.19
C THR A 434 3.52 0.74 -2.70
N GLY A 435 3.59 2.00 -3.14
CA GLY A 435 3.46 2.33 -4.56
C GLY A 435 4.54 1.69 -5.43
N ASP A 436 5.78 1.66 -4.95
CA ASP A 436 6.92 1.05 -5.63
C ASP A 436 6.74 -0.45 -5.76
N HIS A 437 6.47 -1.18 -4.67
CA HIS A 437 6.25 -2.63 -4.76
C HIS A 437 5.16 -3.01 -5.76
N ALA A 438 4.04 -2.28 -5.78
CA ALA A 438 2.96 -2.51 -6.74
C ALA A 438 3.45 -2.35 -8.20
N ILE A 439 4.13 -1.24 -8.49
CA ILE A 439 4.66 -0.96 -9.82
C ILE A 439 5.74 -1.97 -10.21
N GLN A 440 6.68 -2.29 -9.32
CA GLN A 440 7.73 -3.27 -9.60
C GLN A 440 7.16 -4.66 -9.86
N LEU A 441 6.13 -5.10 -9.13
CA LEU A 441 5.49 -6.39 -9.39
C LEU A 441 4.83 -6.44 -10.78
N LEU A 442 4.14 -5.38 -11.19
CA LEU A 442 3.55 -5.29 -12.53
C LEU A 442 4.64 -5.28 -13.63
N LEU A 443 5.72 -4.53 -13.42
CA LEU A 443 6.87 -4.52 -14.32
C LEU A 443 7.56 -5.90 -14.40
N GLN A 444 7.68 -6.61 -13.28
CA GLN A 444 8.25 -7.96 -13.22
C GLN A 444 7.37 -8.99 -13.94
N GLN A 445 6.03 -8.83 -13.92
CA GLN A 445 5.13 -9.59 -14.79
C GLN A 445 5.29 -9.23 -16.28
N GLY A 446 5.98 -8.15 -16.60
CA GLY A 446 6.22 -7.70 -17.98
C GLY A 446 5.18 -6.70 -18.50
N VAL A 447 4.44 -6.03 -17.61
CA VAL A 447 3.58 -4.90 -17.99
C VAL A 447 4.42 -3.75 -18.54
N GLN A 448 4.01 -3.19 -19.67
CA GLN A 448 4.73 -2.06 -20.26
C GLN A 448 4.59 -0.82 -19.38
N PRO A 449 5.70 -0.15 -19.00
CA PRO A 449 5.64 1.04 -18.16
C PRO A 449 4.73 2.13 -18.72
N SER A 450 4.74 2.33 -20.04
CA SER A 450 3.92 3.32 -20.74
C SER A 450 2.40 3.05 -20.71
N LYS A 451 1.95 1.97 -20.07
CA LYS A 451 0.53 1.69 -19.79
C LYS A 451 0.17 1.88 -18.31
N LEU A 452 1.16 1.93 -17.42
CA LEU A 452 0.94 2.08 -15.98
C LEU A 452 0.72 3.55 -15.63
N VAL A 453 -0.36 3.84 -14.91
CA VAL A 453 -0.66 5.17 -14.38
C VAL A 453 -0.67 5.07 -12.86
N MET A 454 0.18 5.85 -12.17
CA MET A 454 0.31 5.79 -10.72
C MET A 454 -0.77 6.62 -10.01
N GLY A 455 -1.35 6.07 -8.95
CA GLY A 455 -2.43 6.68 -8.19
C GLY A 455 -1.97 7.75 -7.19
N VAL A 456 -2.77 8.81 -7.09
CA VAL A 456 -2.62 9.94 -6.17
C VAL A 456 -3.88 10.07 -5.33
N ALA A 457 -3.72 10.17 -4.00
CA ALA A 457 -4.85 10.32 -3.09
C ALA A 457 -5.18 11.80 -2.86
N MET A 458 -6.36 12.25 -3.30
CA MET A 458 -6.90 13.59 -2.98
C MET A 458 -7.65 13.59 -1.63
N TYR A 459 -7.28 12.68 -0.73
CA TYR A 459 -7.85 12.49 0.60
C TYR A 459 -6.79 11.92 1.55
N GLY A 460 -7.08 11.96 2.84
CA GLY A 460 -6.33 11.30 3.89
C GLY A 460 -7.13 10.20 4.57
N ARG A 461 -6.43 9.16 5.03
CA ARG A 461 -6.96 8.18 5.99
C ARG A 461 -6.41 8.44 7.37
N GLY A 462 -7.22 8.24 8.41
CA GLY A 462 -6.80 8.62 9.74
C GLY A 462 -7.48 7.91 10.91
N TRP A 463 -6.82 8.02 12.05
CA TRP A 463 -7.21 7.43 13.33
C TRP A 463 -7.32 8.49 14.42
N GLU A 464 -8.02 8.15 15.50
CA GLU A 464 -7.91 8.84 16.79
C GLU A 464 -7.05 8.03 17.76
N GLY A 465 -6.62 8.64 18.87
CA GLY A 465 -5.95 7.92 19.97
C GLY A 465 -4.50 7.51 19.72
N VAL A 466 -3.87 7.97 18.64
CA VAL A 466 -2.44 7.75 18.36
C VAL A 466 -1.60 8.60 19.32
N SER A 467 -1.23 8.02 20.46
CA SER A 467 -0.51 8.69 21.54
C SER A 467 1.00 8.61 21.35
N ASP A 468 1.71 9.73 21.58
CA ASP A 468 3.17 9.80 21.52
C ASP A 468 3.85 8.83 22.51
N ALA A 469 3.22 8.62 23.67
CA ALA A 469 3.71 7.69 24.68
C ALA A 469 3.74 6.23 24.23
N ASN A 470 3.00 5.89 23.16
CA ASN A 470 2.94 4.54 22.60
C ASN A 470 3.80 4.39 21.34
N THR A 471 4.58 5.41 20.96
CA THR A 471 5.50 5.30 19.81
C THR A 471 6.68 4.41 20.18
N THR A 472 7.00 3.45 19.31
CA THR A 472 8.21 2.61 19.48
C THR A 472 9.44 3.27 18.87
N ILE A 473 9.24 4.17 17.90
CA ILE A 473 10.26 5.08 17.37
C ILE A 473 9.85 6.50 17.75
N SER A 474 10.67 7.16 18.58
CA SER A 474 10.39 8.50 19.10
C SER A 474 10.11 9.50 17.96
N GLY A 475 8.97 10.17 18.05
CA GLY A 475 8.54 11.17 17.06
C GLY A 475 7.94 10.59 15.79
N ASN A 476 7.82 9.26 15.65
CA ASN A 476 7.17 8.63 14.51
C ASN A 476 5.78 8.09 14.89
N PRO A 477 4.68 8.79 14.54
CA PRO A 477 3.33 8.36 14.93
C PRO A 477 2.86 7.08 14.23
N MET A 478 3.49 6.68 13.12
CA MET A 478 3.20 5.40 12.42
C MET A 478 3.67 4.17 13.20
N THR A 479 4.30 4.37 14.36
CA THR A 479 4.71 3.29 15.27
C THR A 479 3.85 3.17 16.51
N ALA A 480 2.80 3.99 16.61
CA ALA A 480 1.82 3.94 17.69
C ALA A 480 0.47 3.46 17.14
N PRO A 481 -0.23 2.56 17.84
CA PRO A 481 -1.54 2.10 17.39
C PRO A 481 -2.59 3.21 17.50
N GLY A 482 -3.56 3.18 16.60
CA GLY A 482 -4.79 3.95 16.70
C GLY A 482 -5.77 3.37 17.72
N ASN A 483 -6.88 4.09 17.93
CA ASN A 483 -8.00 3.66 18.77
C ASN A 483 -9.34 3.99 18.08
N GLY A 484 -9.45 3.56 16.82
CA GLY A 484 -10.61 3.76 15.97
C GLY A 484 -10.44 4.89 14.94
N PRO A 485 -11.44 5.03 14.05
CA PRO A 485 -11.39 5.95 12.92
C PRO A 485 -11.40 7.41 13.37
N LEU A 486 -10.69 8.25 12.60
CA LEU A 486 -10.84 9.70 12.64
C LEU A 486 -12.32 10.08 12.55
N LYS A 487 -12.81 10.88 13.51
CA LYS A 487 -14.18 11.41 13.46
C LYS A 487 -14.18 12.89 13.11
N GLY A 488 -15.25 13.28 12.43
CA GLY A 488 -15.53 14.66 12.06
C GLY A 488 -16.91 14.78 11.42
N SER A 489 -17.27 16.01 11.09
CA SER A 489 -18.47 16.36 10.32
C SER A 489 -18.14 16.53 8.84
N THR A 490 -19.17 16.52 7.98
CA THR A 490 -19.01 16.82 6.56
C THR A 490 -18.47 18.25 6.31
N SER A 491 -18.77 19.22 7.19
CA SER A 491 -18.17 20.56 7.13
C SER A 491 -16.67 20.58 7.45
N GLU A 492 -16.17 19.55 8.13
CA GLU A 492 -14.75 19.34 8.35
C GLU A 492 -14.12 18.45 7.26
N GLY A 493 -14.85 18.15 6.18
CA GLY A 493 -14.40 17.29 5.09
C GLY A 493 -14.36 15.80 5.43
N VAL A 494 -15.05 15.38 6.50
CA VAL A 494 -15.17 13.96 6.89
C VAL A 494 -16.55 13.45 6.46
N TRP A 495 -16.60 12.80 5.30
CA TRP A 495 -17.83 12.19 4.76
C TRP A 495 -18.10 10.80 5.32
N GLU A 496 -17.04 10.09 5.67
CA GLU A 496 -17.05 8.77 6.28
C GLU A 496 -16.00 8.74 7.40
N PRO A 497 -16.29 8.13 8.57
CA PRO A 497 -15.29 7.99 9.62
C PRO A 497 -13.99 7.34 9.11
N GLY A 498 -12.87 7.97 9.40
CA GLY A 498 -11.55 7.51 8.99
C GLY A 498 -11.05 8.09 7.67
N ILE A 499 -11.87 8.88 6.95
CA ILE A 499 -11.52 9.50 5.67
C ILE A 499 -11.76 11.01 5.74
N MET A 500 -10.79 11.81 5.26
CA MET A 500 -10.90 13.26 5.24
C MET A 500 -10.41 13.83 3.89
N ASP A 501 -11.18 14.73 3.27
CA ASP A 501 -10.81 15.35 1.99
C ASP A 501 -9.48 16.13 2.11
N TYR A 502 -8.65 16.11 1.06
CA TYR A 502 -7.39 16.86 1.04
C TYR A 502 -7.62 18.35 1.29
N LYS A 503 -8.61 18.98 0.64
CA LYS A 503 -8.94 20.40 0.84
C LYS A 503 -9.19 20.75 2.31
N ALA A 504 -9.76 19.81 3.07
CA ALA A 504 -10.02 19.99 4.49
C ALA A 504 -8.76 19.74 5.34
N ILE A 505 -7.92 18.78 4.97
CA ILE A 505 -6.59 18.58 5.60
C ILE A 505 -5.73 19.85 5.42
N ALA A 506 -5.67 20.37 4.18
CA ALA A 506 -4.95 21.59 3.84
C ALA A 506 -5.44 22.79 4.67
N ALA A 507 -6.76 22.96 4.81
CA ALA A 507 -7.34 24.08 5.56
C ALA A 507 -7.23 23.92 7.09
N ASN A 508 -7.49 22.73 7.62
CA ASN A 508 -7.77 22.51 9.05
C ASN A 508 -6.65 21.80 9.81
N ALA A 509 -5.66 21.21 9.11
CA ALA A 509 -4.54 20.54 9.75
C ALA A 509 -3.18 21.10 9.30
N VAL A 510 -2.99 21.45 8.03
CA VAL A 510 -1.73 22.00 7.50
C VAL A 510 -1.67 23.53 7.65
N GLY A 511 -2.71 24.21 7.18
CA GLY A 511 -2.82 25.68 7.15
C GLY A 511 -1.87 26.35 6.16
N GLN A 512 -2.08 27.66 5.94
CA GLN A 512 -1.37 28.44 4.92
C GLN A 512 0.16 28.47 5.08
N SER A 513 0.67 28.29 6.30
CA SER A 513 2.13 28.29 6.56
C SER A 513 2.82 26.98 6.20
N GLY A 514 2.07 25.90 5.98
CA GLY A 514 2.61 24.56 5.77
C GLY A 514 3.14 23.86 7.03
N ASN A 515 3.05 24.49 8.21
CA ASN A 515 3.67 23.98 9.44
C ASN A 515 2.68 23.36 10.44
N GLY A 516 1.39 23.38 10.15
CA GLY A 516 0.35 22.85 11.02
C GLY A 516 -0.53 23.91 11.66
N VAL A 517 -1.81 23.59 11.85
CA VAL A 517 -2.82 24.42 12.54
C VAL A 517 -3.73 23.56 13.42
N ASN A 518 -4.53 24.17 14.29
CA ASN A 518 -5.48 23.46 15.17
C ASN A 518 -4.84 22.35 16.03
N GLY A 519 -3.57 22.53 16.41
CA GLY A 519 -2.80 21.58 17.20
C GLY A 519 -2.22 20.40 16.41
N PHE A 520 -2.42 20.35 15.09
CA PHE A 520 -1.70 19.42 14.22
C PHE A 520 -0.28 19.93 13.95
N GLU A 521 0.66 19.00 13.91
CA GLU A 521 1.99 19.15 13.31
C GLU A 521 2.01 18.44 11.94
N VAL A 522 2.70 19.04 10.98
CA VAL A 522 2.91 18.46 9.65
C VAL A 522 4.19 17.63 9.69
N GLY A 523 4.08 16.37 9.27
CA GLY A 523 5.18 15.44 9.18
C GLY A 523 5.36 14.89 7.77
N TYR A 524 6.60 14.50 7.47
CA TYR A 524 6.96 13.86 6.21
C TYR A 524 7.97 12.75 6.48
N ASP A 525 7.68 11.55 5.99
CA ASP A 525 8.61 10.43 6.02
C ASP A 525 9.41 10.44 4.71
N GLU A 526 10.67 10.89 4.80
CA GLU A 526 11.59 10.98 3.67
C GLU A 526 11.87 9.62 3.03
N GLN A 527 11.84 8.54 3.81
CA GLN A 527 12.07 7.19 3.28
C GLN A 527 10.88 6.75 2.43
N ALA A 528 9.65 6.95 2.93
CA ALA A 528 8.42 6.58 2.24
C ALA A 528 8.04 7.51 1.09
N GLN A 529 8.56 8.75 1.09
CA GLN A 529 8.01 9.89 0.36
C GLN A 529 6.51 10.10 0.68
N ALA A 530 6.15 10.06 1.97
CA ALA A 530 4.77 10.10 2.43
C ALA A 530 4.54 11.20 3.47
N ALA A 531 3.38 11.86 3.39
CA ALA A 531 2.99 12.93 4.30
C ALA A 531 1.98 12.46 5.35
N TYR A 532 2.03 13.10 6.50
CA TYR A 532 1.03 12.95 7.54
C TYR A 532 0.86 14.25 8.34
N VAL A 533 -0.27 14.36 9.03
CA VAL A 533 -0.50 15.36 10.06
C VAL A 533 -0.88 14.67 11.35
N TRP A 534 -0.33 15.12 12.47
CA TRP A 534 -0.56 14.49 13.77
C TRP A 534 -0.89 15.52 14.82
N ASN A 535 -1.90 15.28 15.63
CA ASN A 535 -2.21 16.11 16.78
C ASN A 535 -1.90 15.30 18.05
N ARG A 536 -0.74 15.56 18.66
CA ARG A 536 -0.27 14.83 19.85
C ARG A 536 -1.23 14.93 21.05
N SER A 537 -2.03 16.00 21.12
CA SER A 537 -2.89 16.25 22.28
C SER A 537 -4.15 15.37 22.30
N ASN A 538 -4.69 15.03 21.13
CA ASN A 538 -5.91 14.22 21.00
C ASN A 538 -5.68 12.91 20.21
N GLY A 539 -4.44 12.69 19.74
CA GLY A 539 -4.04 11.51 19.01
C GLY A 539 -4.66 11.37 17.62
N LYS A 540 -5.18 12.46 17.03
CA LYS A 540 -5.63 12.43 15.63
C LYS A 540 -4.42 12.35 14.70
N LEU A 541 -4.34 11.29 13.91
CA LEU A 541 -3.31 11.08 12.90
C LEU A 541 -4.00 10.92 11.55
N ILE A 542 -3.48 11.59 10.52
CA ILE A 542 -3.98 11.48 9.15
C ILE A 542 -2.79 11.31 8.22
N THR A 543 -2.76 10.23 7.45
CA THR A 543 -1.82 9.99 6.34
C THR A 543 -2.47 10.36 5.02
N TYR A 544 -1.76 11.07 4.15
CA TYR A 544 -2.34 11.64 2.93
C TYR A 544 -1.23 11.91 1.89
N ASP A 545 -1.65 12.23 0.67
CA ASP A 545 -0.75 12.79 -0.33
C ASP A 545 -0.69 14.32 -0.16
N SER A 546 0.50 14.86 -0.01
CA SER A 546 0.78 16.31 -0.01
C SER A 546 1.35 16.74 -1.36
N PRO A 547 1.39 18.05 -1.68
CA PRO A 547 2.09 18.51 -2.89
C PRO A 547 3.52 17.96 -3.01
N ARG A 548 4.22 17.79 -1.88
CA ARG A 548 5.58 17.22 -1.85
C ARG A 548 5.61 15.74 -2.28
N SER A 549 4.74 14.89 -1.72
CA SER A 549 4.71 13.47 -2.09
C SER A 549 4.19 13.26 -3.51
N VAL A 550 3.27 14.10 -3.97
CA VAL A 550 2.73 14.02 -5.34
C VAL A 550 3.77 14.44 -6.38
N ILE A 551 4.59 15.46 -6.09
CA ILE A 551 5.74 15.79 -6.93
C ILE A 551 6.69 14.59 -7.02
N ALA A 552 7.00 13.95 -5.88
CA ALA A 552 7.84 12.74 -5.87
C ALA A 552 7.22 11.59 -6.69
N LYS A 553 5.89 11.41 -6.68
CA LYS A 553 5.19 10.44 -7.54
C LYS A 553 5.33 10.77 -9.02
N GLY A 554 5.22 12.05 -9.41
CA GLY A 554 5.43 12.47 -10.79
C GLY A 554 6.87 12.23 -11.26
N GLN A 555 7.86 12.50 -10.41
CA GLN A 555 9.25 12.21 -10.68
C GLN A 555 9.51 10.69 -10.75
N TYR A 556 8.89 9.90 -9.87
CA TYR A 556 8.93 8.43 -9.93
C TYR A 556 8.37 7.91 -11.26
N ALA A 557 7.24 8.45 -11.70
CA ALA A 557 6.62 8.15 -12.98
C ALA A 557 7.53 8.54 -14.16
N ASN A 558 8.34 9.59 -14.04
CA ASN A 558 9.35 9.96 -15.03
C ASN A 558 10.50 8.94 -15.07
N THR A 559 11.11 8.64 -13.92
CA THR A 559 12.22 7.69 -13.78
C THR A 559 11.85 6.31 -14.33
N HIS A 560 10.64 5.83 -14.04
CA HIS A 560 10.16 4.51 -14.45
C HIS A 560 9.41 4.52 -15.79
N GLN A 561 9.38 5.66 -16.51
CA GLN A 561 8.72 5.80 -17.81
C GLN A 561 7.23 5.40 -17.80
N LEU A 562 6.55 5.67 -16.70
CA LEU A 562 5.12 5.40 -16.54
C LEU A 562 4.28 6.30 -17.45
N ALA A 563 3.07 5.88 -17.78
CA ALA A 563 2.14 6.67 -18.60
C ALA A 563 1.81 8.02 -17.96
N GLY A 564 1.70 8.08 -16.63
CA GLY A 564 1.47 9.33 -15.90
C GLY A 564 0.85 9.10 -14.52
N LEU A 565 -0.01 10.04 -14.09
CA LEU A 565 -0.67 10.04 -12.78
C LEU A 565 -2.19 10.12 -12.91
N PHE A 566 -2.93 9.55 -11.95
CA PHE A 566 -4.37 9.77 -11.80
C PHE A 566 -4.76 10.01 -10.33
N GLY A 567 -5.82 10.80 -10.10
CA GLY A 567 -6.29 11.18 -8.75
C GLY A 567 -7.67 10.62 -8.39
N TRP A 568 -7.82 10.14 -7.15
CA TRP A 568 -9.11 9.85 -6.50
C TRP A 568 -9.29 10.74 -5.27
N GLU A 569 -10.35 11.52 -5.10
CA GLU A 569 -11.38 11.95 -6.07
C GLU A 569 -11.31 13.47 -6.28
N ILE A 570 -11.64 13.95 -7.49
CA ILE A 570 -11.33 15.33 -7.92
C ILE A 570 -12.06 16.40 -7.08
N ASP A 571 -13.21 16.08 -6.49
CA ASP A 571 -13.95 17.03 -5.66
C ASP A 571 -13.30 17.28 -4.30
N ALA A 572 -12.42 16.38 -3.85
CA ALA A 572 -11.73 16.47 -2.57
C ALA A 572 -10.45 17.34 -2.63
N ASP A 573 -9.99 17.70 -3.84
CA ASP A 573 -8.87 18.61 -4.05
C ASP A 573 -9.28 20.09 -3.95
N ASN A 574 -8.33 20.95 -3.60
CA ASN A 574 -8.46 22.42 -3.70
C ASN A 574 -7.64 22.97 -4.89
N GLY A 575 -7.02 22.09 -5.68
CA GLY A 575 -6.11 22.39 -6.79
C GLY A 575 -4.64 22.16 -6.49
N ASP A 576 -4.22 22.06 -5.23
CA ASP A 576 -2.82 21.85 -4.87
C ASP A 576 -2.31 20.48 -5.37
N ILE A 577 -3.13 19.44 -5.26
CA ILE A 577 -2.73 18.08 -5.63
C ILE A 577 -2.65 17.93 -7.14
N LEU A 578 -3.66 18.40 -7.89
CA LEU A 578 -3.58 18.38 -9.35
C LEU A 578 -2.44 19.27 -9.89
N ASN A 579 -2.19 20.43 -9.26
CA ASN A 579 -1.02 21.25 -9.58
C ASN A 579 0.29 20.49 -9.35
N ALA A 580 0.40 19.77 -8.22
CA ALA A 580 1.59 18.98 -7.89
C ALA A 580 1.78 17.79 -8.84
N MET A 581 0.71 17.19 -9.36
CA MET A 581 0.80 16.16 -10.41
C MET A 581 1.49 16.71 -11.66
N TYR A 582 1.10 17.92 -12.10
CA TYR A 582 1.75 18.60 -13.23
C TYR A 582 3.21 18.94 -12.92
N ASP A 583 3.48 19.51 -11.74
CA ASP A 583 4.85 19.88 -11.34
C ASP A 583 5.75 18.65 -11.28
N GLY A 584 5.29 17.53 -10.72
CA GLY A 584 6.06 16.29 -10.66
C GLY A 584 6.36 15.68 -12.03
N LEU A 585 5.37 15.64 -12.92
CA LEU A 585 5.55 15.09 -14.27
C LEU A 585 6.44 15.98 -15.17
N THR A 586 6.60 17.26 -14.84
CA THR A 586 7.48 18.19 -15.55
C THR A 586 8.82 18.46 -14.84
N ALA A 587 8.97 17.99 -13.60
CA ALA A 587 10.21 18.08 -12.83
C ALA A 587 11.28 17.10 -13.34
N GLY A 588 12.54 17.42 -13.07
CA GLY A 588 13.67 16.48 -13.22
C GLY A 588 13.61 15.35 -12.19
N ASP A 589 14.58 14.44 -12.24
CA ASP A 589 14.62 13.21 -11.42
C ASP A 589 14.42 13.48 -9.91
N ILE A 590 13.91 12.46 -9.19
CA ILE A 590 13.80 12.50 -7.71
C ILE A 590 15.22 12.76 -7.15
N PRO A 591 15.39 13.69 -6.20
CA PRO A 591 16.66 13.82 -5.48
C PRO A 591 17.06 12.49 -4.84
N ASN A 592 18.30 12.04 -5.07
CA ASN A 592 18.88 10.83 -4.46
C ASN A 592 18.62 10.79 -2.94
N ARG A 593 18.15 9.65 -2.43
CA ARG A 593 17.84 9.42 -1.02
C ARG A 593 19.07 8.89 -0.30
N ALA A 594 19.41 9.51 0.82
CA ALA A 594 20.54 9.07 1.63
C ALA A 594 20.33 7.65 2.17
N PRO A 595 21.39 6.85 2.31
CA PRO A 595 21.27 5.48 2.78
C PRO A 595 20.86 5.42 4.25
N THR A 596 20.19 4.35 4.67
CA THR A 596 19.78 4.12 6.06
C THR A 596 20.78 3.23 6.80
N ILE A 597 20.92 3.42 8.12
CA ILE A 597 21.85 2.63 8.96
C ILE A 597 21.14 1.99 10.16
N GLY A 598 20.98 0.67 10.09
CA GLY A 598 20.69 -0.23 11.20
C GLY A 598 21.95 -0.61 11.96
N LEU A 599 22.21 0.10 13.06
CA LEU A 599 23.30 -0.18 14.01
C LEU A 599 22.71 -0.25 15.43
N SER A 600 22.90 -1.37 16.13
CA SER A 600 22.18 -1.71 17.36
C SER A 600 23.00 -1.53 18.63
N GLY A 601 22.37 -0.86 19.62
CA GLY A 601 22.74 -0.88 21.03
C GLY A 601 24.06 -0.20 21.41
N PRO A 602 24.34 -0.12 22.73
CA PRO A 602 25.72 -0.08 23.21
C PRO A 602 26.37 -1.47 23.10
N ILE A 603 27.63 -1.51 22.71
CA ILE A 603 28.40 -2.73 22.44
C ILE A 603 29.25 -3.02 23.67
N ASN A 604 29.00 -4.14 24.35
CA ASN A 604 29.76 -4.52 25.54
C ASN A 604 30.90 -5.47 25.17
N VAL A 605 32.11 -5.18 25.62
CA VAL A 605 33.29 -6.00 25.38
C VAL A 605 34.22 -5.95 26.61
N THR A 606 34.84 -7.08 26.95
CA THR A 606 35.84 -7.13 28.03
C THR A 606 37.17 -6.60 27.52
N ALA A 607 37.92 -5.92 28.38
CA ALA A 607 39.27 -5.45 28.12
C ALA A 607 40.13 -6.53 27.42
N GLY A 608 40.83 -6.16 26.33
CA GLY A 608 41.68 -7.07 25.57
C GLY A 608 40.96 -8.05 24.63
N GLN A 609 39.63 -8.18 24.72
CA GLN A 609 38.85 -9.05 23.84
C GLN A 609 38.41 -8.31 22.58
N SER A 610 37.99 -9.07 21.56
CA SER A 610 37.43 -8.52 20.32
C SER A 610 35.97 -8.86 20.14
N VAL A 611 35.21 -7.95 19.53
CA VAL A 611 33.79 -8.12 19.22
C VAL A 611 33.53 -7.75 17.76
N ASN A 612 32.71 -8.54 17.07
CA ASN A 612 32.27 -8.22 15.71
C ASN A 612 31.00 -7.40 15.76
N VAL A 613 31.00 -6.31 14.99
CA VAL A 613 29.90 -5.37 14.86
C VAL A 613 29.49 -5.35 13.40
N SER A 614 28.23 -5.65 13.12
CA SER A 614 27.67 -5.63 11.78
C SER A 614 26.62 -4.53 11.69
N ALA A 615 26.69 -3.74 10.64
CA ALA A 615 25.66 -2.78 10.28
C ALA A 615 24.80 -3.34 9.15
N LEU A 616 23.50 -3.14 9.25
CA LEU A 616 22.59 -3.26 8.12
C LEU A 616 22.47 -1.88 7.50
N ALA A 617 22.80 -1.76 6.22
CA ALA A 617 22.57 -0.53 5.49
C ALA A 617 21.80 -0.84 4.21
N ALA A 618 20.83 0.01 3.90
CA ALA A 618 20.02 -0.10 2.72
C ALA A 618 19.95 1.27 2.05
N ASP A 619 20.09 1.26 0.74
CA ASP A 619 19.80 2.41 -0.08
C ASP A 619 18.43 2.24 -0.71
N ALA A 620 17.61 3.28 -0.65
CA ALA A 620 16.25 3.18 -1.13
C ALA A 620 16.16 3.30 -2.66
N ASP A 621 17.16 3.93 -3.30
CA ASP A 621 17.35 4.00 -4.76
C ASP A 621 18.12 2.80 -5.31
N ASN A 622 18.53 1.89 -4.41
CA ASN A 622 19.31 0.68 -4.70
C ASN A 622 20.71 1.00 -5.26
N ASP A 623 21.25 2.16 -4.88
CA ASP A 623 22.59 2.58 -5.26
C ASP A 623 23.68 1.79 -4.51
N PRO A 624 24.86 1.55 -5.13
CA PRO A 624 25.96 0.84 -4.49
C PRO A 624 26.49 1.54 -3.24
N LEU A 625 26.50 0.83 -2.11
CA LEU A 625 26.92 1.38 -0.82
C LEU A 625 28.41 1.25 -0.54
N THR A 626 28.97 2.30 0.06
CA THR A 626 30.32 2.32 0.63
C THR A 626 30.27 2.61 2.12
N TYR A 627 31.18 2.02 2.90
CA TYR A 627 31.20 2.08 4.35
C TYR A 627 32.46 2.79 4.85
N SER A 628 32.36 3.50 5.98
CA SER A 628 33.48 4.14 6.64
C SER A 628 33.31 4.13 8.17
N TRP A 629 34.07 3.27 8.85
CA TRP A 629 34.11 3.20 10.31
C TRP A 629 35.15 4.16 10.89
N ASN A 630 34.79 4.84 11.97
CA ASN A 630 35.67 5.70 12.73
C ASN A 630 35.52 5.46 14.24
N ALA A 631 36.64 5.30 14.93
CA ALA A 631 36.73 5.08 16.37
C ALA A 631 37.98 5.80 16.94
N PRO A 632 38.00 6.10 18.25
CA PRO A 632 39.20 6.55 18.94
C PRO A 632 40.35 5.55 18.78
N ALA A 633 41.60 6.05 18.75
CA ALA A 633 42.81 5.24 18.57
C ALA A 633 42.99 4.11 19.61
N ALA A 634 42.28 4.18 20.74
CA ALA A 634 42.27 3.13 21.76
C ALA A 634 41.51 1.87 21.32
N LEU A 635 40.56 1.98 20.38
CA LEU A 635 39.87 0.84 19.77
C LEU A 635 40.56 0.48 18.46
N VAL A 636 40.99 -0.77 18.33
CA VAL A 636 41.63 -1.26 17.09
C VAL A 636 40.56 -1.90 16.21
N LEU A 637 40.42 -1.39 14.98
CA LEU A 637 39.47 -1.87 13.98
C LEU A 637 40.17 -2.79 12.97
N SER A 638 39.55 -3.94 12.64
CA SER A 638 40.10 -4.87 11.65
C SER A 638 39.99 -4.39 10.19
N ALA A 639 38.96 -3.59 9.91
CA ALA A 639 38.67 -2.99 8.61
C ALA A 639 37.84 -1.72 8.83
N THR A 640 37.91 -0.76 7.92
CA THR A 640 37.14 0.49 8.02
C THR A 640 36.13 0.67 6.90
N ASN A 641 36.09 -0.20 5.90
CA ASN A 641 35.34 0.00 4.66
C ASN A 641 34.38 -1.15 4.30
N THR A 642 33.91 -1.87 5.31
CA THR A 642 33.05 -3.04 5.17
C THR A 642 31.78 -2.89 6.00
N ALA A 643 30.72 -3.63 5.66
CA ALA A 643 29.46 -3.63 6.43
C ALA A 643 29.62 -4.16 7.86
N SER A 644 30.66 -4.97 8.11
CA SER A 644 31.03 -5.47 9.44
C SER A 644 32.47 -5.11 9.79
N VAL A 645 32.72 -4.83 11.07
CA VAL A 645 34.04 -4.55 11.63
C VAL A 645 34.28 -5.35 12.90
N SER A 646 35.50 -5.88 13.08
CA SER A 646 35.95 -6.42 14.36
C SER A 646 36.65 -5.33 15.16
N ILE A 647 36.29 -5.19 16.43
CA ILE A 647 36.81 -4.18 17.34
C ILE A 647 37.55 -4.88 18.46
N THR A 648 38.84 -4.61 18.63
CA THR A 648 39.62 -5.05 19.78
C THR A 648 39.64 -3.97 20.86
N ALA A 649 39.21 -4.33 22.07
CA ALA A 649 39.11 -3.42 23.20
C ALA A 649 40.47 -3.20 23.89
N PRO A 650 40.78 -1.97 24.33
CA PRO A 650 41.99 -1.70 25.10
C PRO A 650 41.90 -2.29 26.50
N SER A 651 43.06 -2.41 27.17
CA SER A 651 43.08 -2.68 28.62
C SER A 651 42.53 -1.48 29.38
N VAL A 652 41.61 -1.73 30.32
CA VAL A 652 41.04 -0.70 31.21
C VAL A 652 41.00 -1.23 32.64
N THR A 653 41.20 -0.36 33.63
CA THR A 653 41.14 -0.71 35.08
C THR A 653 39.77 -0.43 35.70
N GLN A 654 38.88 0.22 34.95
CA GLN A 654 37.51 0.56 35.32
C GLN A 654 36.68 0.67 34.03
N GLN A 655 35.37 0.49 34.13
CA GLN A 655 34.48 0.54 32.97
C GLN A 655 34.64 1.87 32.23
N THR A 656 34.91 1.80 30.93
CA THR A 656 35.19 2.97 30.08
C THR A 656 34.39 2.87 28.79
N SER A 657 33.82 3.98 28.34
CA SER A 657 33.01 4.04 27.12
C SER A 657 33.74 4.79 26.00
N TYR A 658 33.61 4.30 24.77
CA TYR A 658 34.15 4.90 23.55
C TYR A 658 33.05 5.05 22.49
N ASP A 659 33.12 6.08 21.66
CA ASP A 659 32.19 6.23 20.53
C ASP A 659 32.71 5.50 19.30
N LEU A 660 31.85 4.72 18.67
CA LEU A 660 32.08 4.09 17.38
C LEU A 660 31.08 4.68 16.39
N SER A 661 31.58 5.29 15.33
CA SER A 661 30.74 5.85 14.26
C SER A 661 30.91 5.09 12.96
N LEU A 662 29.79 4.91 12.26
CA LEU A 662 29.75 4.39 10.91
C LEU A 662 29.14 5.47 10.01
N THR A 663 29.79 5.72 8.88
CA THR A 663 29.23 6.49 7.76
C THR A 663 29.02 5.57 6.58
N VAL A 664 27.84 5.64 5.96
CA VAL A 664 27.49 4.92 4.72
C VAL A 664 27.20 5.96 3.64
N ASN A 665 27.72 5.74 2.43
CA ASN A 665 27.53 6.62 1.28
C ASN A 665 27.13 5.80 0.04
N ASP A 666 26.15 6.30 -0.69
CA ASP A 666 25.57 5.73 -1.92
C ASP A 666 26.27 6.22 -3.21
N GLY A 667 27.35 6.99 -3.09
CA GLY A 667 28.03 7.67 -4.21
C GLY A 667 27.67 9.14 -4.38
N THR A 668 26.61 9.63 -3.72
CA THR A 668 26.19 11.04 -3.76
C THR A 668 25.94 11.66 -2.38
N VAL A 669 25.24 10.98 -1.47
CA VAL A 669 24.86 11.44 -0.13
C VAL A 669 25.34 10.45 0.95
N SER A 670 25.68 10.95 2.14
CA SER A 670 26.20 10.13 3.26
C SER A 670 25.29 10.22 4.48
N THR A 671 25.10 9.09 5.16
CA THR A 671 24.45 9.00 6.48
C THR A 671 25.45 8.51 7.50
N SER A 672 25.41 9.06 8.72
CA SER A 672 26.27 8.62 9.83
C SER A 672 25.47 8.23 11.06
N LYS A 673 25.89 7.16 11.73
CA LYS A 673 25.31 6.71 13.01
C LYS A 673 26.42 6.36 13.99
N THR A 674 26.24 6.75 15.25
CA THR A 674 27.19 6.50 16.34
C THR A 674 26.56 5.61 17.39
N VAL A 675 27.33 4.64 17.89
CA VAL A 675 27.00 3.77 19.03
C VAL A 675 28.12 3.79 20.05
N THR A 676 27.78 3.48 21.30
CA THR A 676 28.76 3.45 22.40
C THR A 676 29.33 2.05 22.59
N VAL A 677 30.65 1.91 22.59
CA VAL A 677 31.36 0.69 22.98
C VAL A 677 31.74 0.80 24.46
N VAL A 678 31.17 -0.06 25.31
CA VAL A 678 31.45 -0.15 26.74
C VAL A 678 32.50 -1.23 26.98
N VAL A 679 33.67 -0.83 27.44
CA VAL A 679 34.78 -1.72 27.77
C VAL A 679 34.79 -1.98 29.27
N ASN A 680 34.59 -3.23 29.66
CA ASN A 680 34.62 -3.68 31.06
C ASN A 680 36.04 -4.16 31.44
N PRO A 681 36.56 -3.85 32.63
CA PRO A 681 37.85 -4.38 33.09
C PRO A 681 37.81 -5.91 33.17
N GLU A 682 38.94 -6.55 32.93
CA GLU A 682 39.12 -7.98 33.19
C GLU A 682 39.05 -8.20 34.72
N GLY A 683 38.23 -9.16 35.17
CA GLY A 683 38.13 -9.49 36.60
C GLY A 683 39.48 -9.97 37.15
N ALA A 684 39.80 -9.67 38.41
CA ALA A 684 40.98 -10.24 39.05
C ALA A 684 40.77 -11.75 39.23
N ASN A 685 41.73 -12.57 38.78
CA ASN A 685 41.73 -14.02 38.97
C ASN A 685 41.66 -14.35 40.47
N GLU A 686 40.63 -15.07 40.91
CA GLU A 686 40.50 -15.52 42.30
C GLU A 686 41.34 -16.79 42.53
N ALA A 687 41.56 -17.19 43.80
CA ALA A 687 42.27 -18.43 44.09
C ALA A 687 41.30 -19.61 44.07
N PRO A 688 41.74 -20.83 43.70
CA PRO A 688 40.91 -22.02 43.80
C PRO A 688 40.38 -22.23 45.22
N THR A 689 39.22 -22.87 45.34
CA THR A 689 38.60 -23.22 46.63
C THR A 689 38.70 -24.72 46.84
N VAL A 690 39.16 -25.15 48.02
CA VAL A 690 39.28 -26.57 48.38
C VAL A 690 38.30 -26.90 49.50
N THR A 691 37.50 -27.94 49.32
CA THR A 691 36.60 -28.43 50.37
C THR A 691 37.41 -29.03 51.53
N PRO A 692 37.06 -28.78 52.80
CA PRO A 692 37.78 -29.36 53.94
C PRO A 692 37.89 -30.89 53.84
N ILE A 693 39.11 -31.40 54.02
CA ILE A 693 39.42 -32.83 53.95
C ILE A 693 39.33 -33.39 55.38
N ALA A 694 38.62 -34.50 55.56
CA ALA A 694 38.49 -35.12 56.88
C ALA A 694 39.79 -35.82 57.31
N ASN A 695 40.08 -35.79 58.61
CA ASN A 695 41.17 -36.56 59.19
C ASN A 695 40.92 -38.07 59.02
N VAL A 696 41.98 -38.84 58.79
CA VAL A 696 41.88 -40.28 58.52
C VAL A 696 42.72 -41.08 59.50
N THR A 697 42.26 -42.27 59.86
CA THR A 697 43.03 -43.24 60.66
C THR A 697 43.30 -44.47 59.80
N ILE A 698 44.56 -44.90 59.72
CA ILE A 698 45.03 -46.02 58.91
C ILE A 698 45.83 -46.95 59.84
N ASN A 699 45.66 -48.26 59.77
CA ASN A 699 46.58 -49.16 60.48
C ASN A 699 47.92 -49.22 59.75
N GLU A 700 49.02 -49.43 60.47
CA GLU A 700 50.30 -49.67 59.82
C GLU A 700 50.23 -50.81 58.78
N GLY A 701 50.85 -50.61 57.62
CA GLY A 701 50.79 -51.55 56.49
C GLY A 701 49.54 -51.45 55.61
N ASP A 702 48.46 -50.79 56.06
CA ASP A 702 47.27 -50.53 55.25
C ASP A 702 47.44 -49.24 54.41
N SER A 703 46.55 -49.08 53.43
CA SER A 703 46.48 -47.87 52.60
C SER A 703 45.05 -47.36 52.48
N THR A 704 44.92 -46.05 52.22
CA THR A 704 43.64 -45.39 51.94
C THR A 704 43.78 -44.39 50.82
N THR A 705 42.70 -44.10 50.10
CA THR A 705 42.71 -43.10 49.02
C THR A 705 41.93 -41.87 49.42
N ILE A 706 42.57 -40.72 49.32
CA ILE A 706 41.99 -39.41 49.57
C ILE A 706 41.64 -38.77 48.23
N THR A 707 40.43 -38.24 48.12
CA THR A 707 39.99 -37.45 46.95
C THR A 707 39.74 -36.02 47.39
N VAL A 708 40.35 -35.07 46.68
CA VAL A 708 40.22 -33.63 46.91
C VAL A 708 39.18 -33.08 45.95
N ASN A 709 38.20 -32.37 46.51
CA ASN A 709 37.21 -31.63 45.73
C ASN A 709 37.57 -30.14 45.78
N ALA A 710 38.03 -29.62 44.64
CA ALA A 710 38.39 -28.23 44.46
C ALA A 710 37.71 -27.64 43.22
N THR A 711 37.38 -26.35 43.28
CA THR A 711 36.76 -25.59 42.19
C THR A 711 37.41 -24.24 42.04
N ASP A 712 37.55 -23.81 40.79
CA ASP A 712 38.02 -22.48 40.43
C ASP A 712 36.83 -21.58 40.02
N PRO A 713 36.69 -20.36 40.57
CA PRO A 713 35.58 -19.46 40.23
C PRO A 713 35.48 -19.13 38.73
N GLU A 714 36.61 -19.08 38.04
CA GLU A 714 36.74 -18.79 36.61
C GLU A 714 36.75 -20.05 35.73
N GLY A 715 36.73 -21.23 36.34
CA GLY A 715 36.71 -22.52 35.63
C GLY A 715 38.07 -22.93 35.05
N ALA A 716 39.18 -22.38 35.55
CA ALA A 716 40.52 -22.75 35.14
C ALA A 716 40.86 -24.22 35.50
N ALA A 717 41.77 -24.81 34.73
CA ALA A 717 42.23 -26.18 34.95
C ALA A 717 43.16 -26.25 36.18
N LEU A 718 42.88 -27.17 37.10
CA LEU A 718 43.57 -27.27 38.39
C LEU A 718 44.70 -28.31 38.40
N SER A 719 45.78 -27.99 39.11
CA SER A 719 46.92 -28.85 39.42
C SER A 719 47.04 -29.09 40.93
N TYR A 720 47.57 -30.25 41.32
CA TYR A 720 47.60 -30.72 42.72
C TYR A 720 48.99 -31.21 43.10
N ASP A 721 49.52 -30.69 44.20
CA ASP A 721 50.81 -31.10 44.78
C ASP A 721 50.66 -31.57 46.23
N TRP A 722 51.18 -32.76 46.53
CA TRP A 722 50.98 -33.44 47.82
C TRP A 722 52.27 -33.48 48.63
N SER A 723 52.25 -32.84 49.79
CA SER A 723 53.33 -32.91 50.78
C SER A 723 52.97 -33.90 51.88
N VAL A 724 53.68 -35.03 51.90
CA VAL A 724 53.39 -36.18 52.76
C VAL A 724 54.62 -36.51 53.63
N PRO A 725 54.47 -36.57 54.97
CA PRO A 725 55.55 -36.93 55.90
C PRO A 725 56.06 -38.37 55.74
N ALA A 726 57.26 -38.65 56.25
CA ALA A 726 58.00 -39.90 56.02
C ALA A 726 57.32 -41.16 56.56
N GLU A 727 56.40 -41.01 57.52
CA GLU A 727 55.58 -42.08 58.10
C GLU A 727 54.54 -42.61 57.10
N LEU A 728 54.31 -41.90 55.99
CA LEU A 728 53.42 -42.27 54.91
C LEU A 728 54.18 -42.28 53.57
N SER A 729 53.76 -43.15 52.66
CA SER A 729 54.13 -43.03 51.24
C SER A 729 52.90 -42.66 50.43
N VAL A 730 53.10 -41.87 49.36
CA VAL A 730 52.01 -41.35 48.53
C VAL A 730 52.20 -41.71 47.07
N VAL A 731 51.12 -42.15 46.44
CA VAL A 731 50.98 -42.22 44.98
C VAL A 731 49.80 -41.33 44.61
N SER A 732 50.08 -40.20 43.97
CA SER A 732 49.07 -39.22 43.57
C SER A 732 48.75 -39.29 42.08
N ASN A 733 47.48 -39.09 41.75
CA ASN A 733 46.99 -38.87 40.39
C ASN A 733 45.97 -37.72 40.41
N ASN A 734 46.41 -36.52 40.03
CA ASN A 734 45.64 -35.28 40.08
C ASN A 734 44.97 -35.07 41.45
N ASN A 735 43.63 -35.02 41.47
CA ASN A 735 42.85 -34.75 42.67
C ASN A 735 42.72 -35.95 43.61
N THR A 736 43.39 -37.06 43.35
CA THR A 736 43.40 -38.25 44.22
C THR A 736 44.82 -38.60 44.68
N ALA A 737 44.95 -39.02 45.93
CA ALA A 737 46.20 -39.54 46.48
C ALA A 737 45.97 -40.78 47.34
N THR A 738 46.65 -41.87 47.03
CA THR A 738 46.67 -43.07 47.85
C THR A 738 47.82 -42.97 48.85
N LEU A 739 47.49 -42.96 50.14
CA LEU A 739 48.42 -42.91 51.26
C LEU A 739 48.57 -44.31 51.84
N THR A 740 49.82 -44.79 51.95
CA THR A 740 50.15 -46.09 52.56
C THR A 740 50.95 -45.85 53.83
N ALA A 741 50.47 -46.42 54.94
CA ALA A 741 51.07 -46.21 56.25
C ALA A 741 52.27 -47.13 56.50
N SER A 742 53.38 -46.54 56.92
CA SER A 742 54.58 -47.29 57.33
C SER A 742 54.39 -47.92 58.72
N SER A 743 55.23 -48.90 59.08
CA SER A 743 55.25 -49.47 60.43
C SER A 743 55.65 -48.42 61.47
N VAL A 744 54.89 -48.34 62.56
CA VAL A 744 55.13 -47.39 63.66
C VAL A 744 55.20 -48.12 65.00
N SER A 745 56.06 -47.67 65.91
CA SER A 745 56.23 -48.32 67.23
C SER A 745 55.19 -47.90 68.29
N ALA A 746 54.29 -46.98 67.91
CA ALA A 746 53.15 -46.48 68.67
C ALA A 746 52.25 -45.66 67.72
N ASP A 747 50.98 -45.47 68.09
CA ASP A 747 50.05 -44.60 67.37
C ASP A 747 50.68 -43.22 67.09
N THR A 748 50.80 -42.87 65.81
CA THR A 748 51.47 -41.64 65.37
C THR A 748 50.55 -40.83 64.47
N THR A 749 50.35 -39.56 64.78
CA THR A 749 49.56 -38.64 63.95
C THR A 749 50.50 -37.71 63.18
N VAL A 750 50.32 -37.66 61.86
CA VAL A 750 51.09 -36.80 60.95
C VAL A 750 50.15 -35.96 60.08
N THR A 751 50.56 -34.74 59.75
CA THR A 751 49.74 -33.83 58.93
C THR A 751 50.14 -33.93 57.46
N VAL A 752 49.16 -34.19 56.61
CA VAL A 752 49.32 -34.18 55.15
C VAL A 752 48.78 -32.86 54.60
N THR A 753 49.49 -32.27 53.64
CA THR A 753 49.05 -31.02 52.98
C THR A 753 48.95 -31.23 51.47
N VAL A 754 47.84 -30.77 50.88
CA VAL A 754 47.68 -30.67 49.43
C VAL A 754 47.60 -29.20 49.02
N THR A 755 48.36 -28.81 48.00
CA THR A 755 48.30 -27.48 47.38
C THR A 755 47.64 -27.60 46.02
N VAL A 756 46.62 -26.78 45.78
CA VAL A 756 45.85 -26.73 44.53
C VAL A 756 46.08 -25.39 43.85
N SER A 757 46.42 -25.41 42.56
CA SER A 757 46.73 -24.20 41.77
C SER A 757 46.04 -24.22 40.40
N ASP A 758 45.54 -23.06 39.98
CA ASP A 758 45.01 -22.75 38.64
C ASP A 758 46.10 -22.31 37.64
N GLY A 759 47.37 -22.28 38.07
CA GLY A 759 48.52 -21.79 37.29
C GLY A 759 48.90 -20.32 37.54
N VAL A 760 48.09 -19.58 38.31
CA VAL A 760 48.34 -18.18 38.70
C VAL A 760 48.34 -18.04 40.23
N ASN A 761 47.27 -18.47 40.88
CA ASN A 761 47.08 -18.49 42.32
C ASN A 761 47.12 -19.93 42.86
N SER A 762 47.26 -20.08 44.18
CA SER A 762 47.18 -21.39 44.83
C SER A 762 46.60 -21.31 46.23
N VAL A 763 46.01 -22.42 46.67
CA VAL A 763 45.50 -22.61 48.03
C VAL A 763 46.00 -23.96 48.57
N SER A 764 46.31 -24.03 49.87
CA SER A 764 46.69 -25.28 50.52
C SER A 764 45.64 -25.70 51.55
N SER A 765 45.39 -27.00 51.65
CA SER A 765 44.53 -27.62 52.66
C SER A 765 45.28 -28.75 53.35
N SER A 766 45.13 -28.86 54.67
CA SER A 766 45.83 -29.85 55.48
C SER A 766 44.85 -30.66 56.32
N PHE A 767 45.16 -31.94 56.52
CA PHE A 767 44.40 -32.84 57.38
C PHE A 767 45.35 -33.83 58.07
N ASP A 768 44.92 -34.35 59.20
CA ASP A 768 45.72 -35.28 59.99
C ASP A 768 45.44 -36.73 59.62
N VAL A 769 46.51 -37.51 59.52
CA VAL A 769 46.46 -38.95 59.34
C VAL A 769 47.07 -39.61 60.57
N THR A 770 46.27 -40.42 61.26
CA THR A 770 46.73 -41.21 62.42
C THR A 770 47.05 -42.63 61.96
N VAL A 771 48.33 -43.01 62.05
CA VAL A 771 48.79 -44.37 61.83
C VAL A 771 48.68 -45.15 63.15
N LYS A 772 47.89 -46.22 63.16
CA LYS A 772 47.72 -47.11 64.33
C LYS A 772 48.78 -48.20 64.37
N ASP A 773 49.45 -48.36 65.50
CA ASP A 773 50.33 -49.50 65.77
C ASP A 773 49.49 -50.75 66.05
N THR A 774 49.77 -51.86 65.36
CA THR A 774 48.97 -53.08 65.44
C THR A 774 49.72 -54.26 66.07
N ALA A 775 50.94 -54.07 66.57
CA ALA A 775 51.71 -55.12 67.23
C ALA A 775 51.05 -55.58 68.56
N ALA A 776 50.74 -56.88 68.68
CA ALA A 776 50.09 -57.46 69.87
C ALA A 776 50.98 -57.31 71.13
N GLN A 777 50.49 -56.62 72.17
CA GLN A 777 51.27 -56.36 73.39
C GLN A 777 51.35 -57.57 74.33
N TYR A 778 52.55 -58.13 74.52
CA TYR A 778 52.84 -59.07 75.60
C TYR A 778 53.08 -58.33 76.93
N PRO A 779 52.76 -58.94 78.09
CA PRO A 779 52.97 -58.33 79.41
C PRO A 779 54.42 -57.88 79.60
N ALA A 780 54.64 -56.77 80.32
CA ALA A 780 56.00 -56.30 80.60
C ALA A 780 56.80 -57.37 81.37
N TRP A 781 58.08 -57.53 81.04
CA TRP A 781 58.98 -58.40 81.78
C TRP A 781 59.16 -57.86 83.20
N ASP A 782 58.94 -58.75 84.17
CA ASP A 782 59.06 -58.52 85.59
C ASP A 782 60.19 -59.39 86.12
N SER A 783 61.26 -58.75 86.59
CA SER A 783 62.43 -59.42 87.17
C SER A 783 62.09 -60.37 88.33
N SER A 784 60.96 -60.17 89.01
CA SER A 784 60.53 -60.98 90.14
C SER A 784 59.67 -62.18 89.74
N ALA A 785 59.15 -62.20 88.51
CA ALA A 785 58.30 -63.26 87.98
C ALA A 785 59.11 -64.45 87.44
N VAL A 786 58.49 -65.63 87.50
CA VAL A 786 59.05 -66.85 86.92
C VAL A 786 58.46 -67.02 85.52
N TYR A 787 59.34 -67.25 84.54
CA TYR A 787 58.96 -67.52 83.16
C TYR A 787 59.38 -68.93 82.78
N VAL A 788 58.51 -69.68 82.10
CA VAL A 788 58.79 -71.01 81.56
C VAL A 788 58.86 -70.97 80.03
N GLY A 789 59.43 -72.02 79.42
CA GLY A 789 59.57 -72.10 77.97
C GLY A 789 58.25 -71.85 77.24
N GLY A 790 58.19 -70.83 76.39
CA GLY A 790 57.00 -70.39 75.65
C GLY A 790 56.34 -69.11 76.19
N ASP A 791 56.65 -68.67 77.42
CA ASP A 791 56.11 -67.43 77.97
C ASP A 791 56.65 -66.21 77.22
N ARG A 792 55.77 -65.25 76.91
CA ARG A 792 56.10 -64.06 76.12
C ARG A 792 55.94 -62.79 76.94
N VAL A 793 56.92 -61.89 76.82
CA VAL A 793 56.95 -60.60 77.50
C VAL A 793 57.45 -59.50 76.60
N SER A 794 57.08 -58.26 76.92
CA SER A 794 57.68 -57.05 76.35
C SER A 794 58.74 -56.49 77.31
N HIS A 795 59.90 -56.11 76.78
CA HIS A 795 60.94 -55.45 77.56
C HIS A 795 61.71 -54.48 76.67
N ASN A 796 61.89 -53.23 77.13
CA ASN A 796 62.61 -52.18 76.40
C ASN A 796 62.21 -52.05 74.91
N GLY A 797 60.90 -52.08 74.63
CA GLY A 797 60.35 -51.89 73.28
C GLY A 797 60.52 -53.07 72.33
N ALA A 798 60.98 -54.23 72.81
CA ALA A 798 61.07 -55.46 72.03
C ALA A 798 60.30 -56.60 72.71
N GLN A 799 59.88 -57.58 71.91
CA GLN A 799 59.16 -58.75 72.38
C GLN A 799 60.08 -59.95 72.49
N PHE A 800 59.90 -60.73 73.55
CA PHE A 800 60.75 -61.88 73.84
C PHE A 800 59.92 -63.08 74.29
N GLU A 801 60.34 -64.26 73.87
CA GLU A 801 59.82 -65.55 74.29
C GLU A 801 60.90 -66.29 75.10
N ALA A 802 60.54 -66.76 76.30
CA ALA A 802 61.43 -67.56 77.12
C ALA A 802 61.67 -68.92 76.43
N LYS A 803 62.93 -69.30 76.23
CA LYS A 803 63.29 -70.60 75.65
C LYS A 803 63.18 -71.74 76.68
N TRP A 804 63.44 -71.43 77.95
CA TRP A 804 63.36 -72.34 79.09
C TRP A 804 63.16 -71.52 80.39
N TRP A 805 63.09 -72.21 81.54
CA TRP A 805 62.83 -71.60 82.84
C TRP A 805 63.83 -70.48 83.19
N THR A 806 63.35 -69.31 83.58
CA THR A 806 64.17 -68.20 84.08
C THR A 806 63.43 -67.32 85.10
N ARG A 807 64.18 -66.64 85.96
CA ARG A 807 63.71 -65.64 86.92
C ARG A 807 64.80 -64.60 87.15
N GLY A 808 64.49 -63.33 86.97
CA GLY A 808 65.43 -62.22 87.17
C GLY A 808 66.46 -62.00 86.05
N GLU A 809 66.54 -62.89 85.05
CA GLU A 809 67.40 -62.67 83.88
C GLU A 809 66.69 -61.83 82.82
N GLU A 810 67.32 -60.72 82.43
CA GLU A 810 66.72 -59.67 81.61
C GLU A 810 66.64 -60.05 80.11
N PRO A 811 65.49 -59.85 79.44
CA PRO A 811 65.35 -60.05 78.00
C PRO A 811 66.26 -59.12 77.18
N GLY A 812 66.92 -59.70 76.17
CA GLY A 812 67.86 -58.97 75.29
C GLY A 812 69.32 -59.02 75.76
N THR A 813 69.58 -59.38 77.02
CA THR A 813 70.95 -59.56 77.56
C THR A 813 71.26 -61.02 77.87
N ALA A 814 70.29 -61.77 78.40
CA ALA A 814 70.46 -63.19 78.72
C ALA A 814 70.05 -64.11 77.55
N GLY A 815 70.85 -65.17 77.31
CA GLY A 815 70.63 -66.12 76.21
C GLY A 815 69.35 -66.97 76.32
N VAL A 816 68.69 -66.92 77.47
CA VAL A 816 67.43 -67.62 77.77
C VAL A 816 66.23 -67.05 77.01
N TRP A 817 66.34 -65.82 76.51
CA TRP A 817 65.28 -65.15 75.75
C TRP A 817 65.51 -65.28 74.24
N LYS A 818 64.44 -65.53 73.50
CA LYS A 818 64.38 -65.44 72.04
C LYS A 818 63.63 -64.15 71.69
N ARG A 819 64.28 -63.19 71.04
CA ARG A 819 63.60 -62.02 70.51
C ARG A 819 62.62 -62.46 69.40
N LEU A 820 61.40 -61.94 69.43
CA LEU A 820 60.37 -62.20 68.42
C LEU A 820 60.47 -61.21 67.27
#